data_AF-A0A924XDW8-F1
#
_entry.id   AF-A0A924XDW8-F1
#
_cell.length_a   1.000
_cell.length_b   1.000
_cell.length_c   1.000
_cell.angle_alpha   90.00
_cell.angle_beta   90.00
_cell.angle_gamma   90.00
#
_symmetry.space_group_name_H-M   'P 1'
#
loop_
_entity.id
_entity.type
_entity.pdbx_description
1 polymer ?
#
loop_
_entity_poly.entity_id
_entity_poly.type
_entity_poly.pdbx_seq_one_letter_code
_entity_poly.pdbx_strand_id
1 'polypeptide(L)'
;MTRRLVQILVGLVVGLSIAELAFWLRDDRAFPHLNTYLPDGVLGVRLRPGAIERIRFGGNPTTTIRINADGYRGADWPRIVDNAVVVVGDSQVFGLGVEEDEVFTARLAEAIKRPVLNAGVPTFGPPEMIAIIRELMAKEKPRTVVFTVNLANDLFELERPNRERHSVWDGWAVRIETAPQHVTWFPLRGLIMRDSHLVYAARRLLHGLSETDLGALPSEGTWRDMAPPDRAAPAKPTQQVVATELKKQLDATDRAADRLDRELIVWATATGVARNEVEEKLIAARGNSGDIVGEALPMESARPASFTAYELYRTAQINTYGIDVKARVTPETVRKAIEYRESLRRRAGGDPKAGAELTAAQTAWDEALASLHELRRASLAPAHDVSPMDTTLTELAKICSRPACEPVVLILPLDLQVAPEEWRKYDLEPQNLSVASALTERIMTSAKALGMRTIDALPVLAAAEPGAFLQHDIHMTVKGHAAVADALAKALRSPPAHLLASGELPTGRSRVPSAEEFRRTPESIVHGSGKAGCETVRIDEWLRVQCRGPDVRHVSVVKSSGDTMVNANRETMTLVAPLVTPLEAELVWAGRTQRLAAALVNGKLDATFSPPAPTITPVEPVGENDAKLCACNRLIYGTKDCGDVYGSTKPECFASLARLNTASCESLLACAQGFPGALAGCAEESTVAGGTLQCFPLCGDDIPCAAGACVAWPPTSVCLGGQ
;
A
#
# COMPACT_ATOMS: atom_id res chain seq x y z
N MET A 1 -60.36 -13.42 -39.80
CA MET A 1 -59.48 -12.60 -38.93
C MET A 1 -58.36 -13.44 -38.31
N THR A 2 -58.68 -14.61 -37.73
CA THR A 2 -57.75 -15.49 -37.00
C THR A 2 -56.53 -15.96 -37.80
N ARG A 3 -56.69 -16.36 -39.07
CA ARG A 3 -55.55 -16.83 -39.92
C ARG A 3 -54.50 -15.74 -40.17
N ARG A 4 -54.93 -14.50 -40.43
CA ARG A 4 -54.01 -13.36 -40.66
C ARG A 4 -53.27 -12.99 -39.38
N LEU A 5 -53.96 -13.02 -38.23
CA LEU A 5 -53.34 -12.78 -36.93
C LEU A 5 -52.26 -13.83 -36.62
N VAL A 6 -52.56 -15.11 -36.86
CA VAL A 6 -51.57 -16.20 -36.69
C VAL A 6 -50.38 -16.01 -37.62
N GLN A 7 -50.59 -15.64 -38.88
CA GLN A 7 -49.50 -15.36 -39.84
C GLN A 7 -48.60 -14.20 -39.38
N ILE A 8 -49.20 -13.13 -38.85
CA ILE A 8 -48.45 -11.99 -38.30
C ILE A 8 -47.63 -12.43 -37.08
N LEU A 9 -48.23 -13.16 -36.14
CA LEU A 9 -47.53 -13.64 -34.95
C LEU A 9 -46.38 -14.58 -35.30
N VAL A 10 -46.60 -15.52 -36.21
CA VAL A 10 -45.54 -16.42 -36.69
C VAL A 10 -44.44 -15.63 -37.39
N GLY A 11 -44.78 -14.69 -38.26
CA GLY A 11 -43.80 -13.84 -38.93
C GLY A 11 -42.96 -13.01 -37.96
N LEU A 12 -43.59 -12.44 -36.92
CA LEU A 12 -42.89 -11.71 -35.87
C LEU A 12 -41.95 -12.60 -35.06
N VAL A 13 -42.41 -13.77 -34.63
CA VAL A 13 -41.57 -14.72 -33.89
C VAL A 13 -40.36 -15.13 -34.72
N VAL A 14 -40.57 -15.53 -35.98
CA VAL A 14 -39.47 -15.92 -36.88
C VAL A 14 -38.51 -14.75 -37.12
N GLY A 15 -39.03 -13.56 -37.40
CA GLY A 15 -38.21 -12.37 -37.63
C GLY A 15 -37.37 -11.98 -36.42
N LEU A 16 -37.97 -11.97 -35.22
CA LEU A 16 -37.26 -11.66 -33.97
C LEU A 16 -36.24 -12.74 -33.61
N SER A 17 -36.55 -14.03 -33.83
CA SER A 17 -35.58 -15.11 -33.60
C SER A 17 -34.38 -15.04 -34.55
N ILE A 18 -34.59 -14.72 -35.82
CA ILE A 18 -33.50 -14.51 -36.78
C ILE A 18 -32.65 -13.31 -36.38
N ALA A 19 -33.30 -12.20 -35.98
CA ALA A 19 -32.60 -11.00 -35.55
C ALA A 19 -31.78 -11.26 -34.27
N GLU A 20 -32.35 -11.90 -33.25
CA GLU A 20 -31.64 -12.31 -32.04
C GLU A 20 -30.44 -13.19 -32.38
N LEU A 21 -30.61 -14.22 -33.22
CA LEU A 21 -29.52 -15.08 -33.65
C LEU A 21 -28.41 -14.30 -34.37
N ALA A 22 -28.76 -13.34 -35.21
CA ALA A 22 -27.80 -12.50 -35.92
C ALA A 22 -26.96 -11.64 -34.95
N PHE A 23 -27.60 -11.00 -33.97
CA PHE A 23 -26.89 -10.22 -32.95
C PHE A 23 -26.08 -11.11 -32.00
N TRP A 24 -26.62 -12.24 -31.59
CA TRP A 24 -25.92 -13.23 -30.77
C TRP A 24 -24.64 -13.77 -31.45
N LEU A 25 -24.69 -14.03 -32.76
CA LEU A 25 -23.51 -14.42 -33.53
C LEU A 25 -22.53 -13.25 -33.73
N ARG A 26 -23.03 -12.04 -34.01
CA ARG A 26 -22.19 -10.83 -34.16
C ARG A 26 -21.38 -10.55 -32.89
N ASP A 27 -22.01 -10.73 -31.74
CA ASP A 27 -21.44 -10.42 -30.43
C ASP A 27 -20.59 -11.58 -29.86
N ASP A 28 -20.35 -12.64 -30.63
CA ASP A 28 -19.67 -13.86 -30.18
C ASP A 28 -20.28 -14.44 -28.89
N ARG A 29 -21.61 -14.34 -28.79
CA ARG A 29 -22.41 -14.84 -27.66
C ARG A 29 -22.03 -14.20 -26.34
N ALA A 30 -21.45 -13.00 -26.37
CA ALA A 30 -20.91 -12.32 -25.20
C ALA A 30 -21.43 -10.89 -25.08
N PHE A 31 -21.60 -10.44 -23.85
CA PHE A 31 -21.89 -9.06 -23.54
C PHE A 31 -20.61 -8.29 -23.22
N PRO A 32 -20.60 -6.96 -23.39
CA PRO A 32 -19.43 -6.15 -23.03
C PRO A 32 -19.30 -5.90 -21.52
N HIS A 33 -20.32 -6.26 -20.73
CA HIS A 33 -20.35 -6.10 -19.28
C HIS A 33 -21.04 -7.30 -18.61
N LEU A 34 -20.74 -7.56 -17.34
CA LEU A 34 -21.44 -8.57 -16.55
C LEU A 34 -22.89 -8.13 -16.29
N ASN A 35 -23.82 -9.08 -16.40
CA ASN A 35 -25.25 -8.85 -16.23
C ASN A 35 -25.86 -9.83 -15.20
N THR A 36 -25.05 -10.34 -14.27
CA THR A 36 -25.46 -11.37 -13.30
C THR A 36 -25.73 -10.82 -11.90
N TYR A 37 -25.90 -9.52 -11.74
CA TYR A 37 -26.10 -8.88 -10.44
C TYR A 37 -27.52 -9.07 -9.89
N LEU A 38 -27.62 -9.15 -8.57
CA LEU A 38 -28.83 -9.12 -7.76
C LEU A 38 -28.72 -7.96 -6.76
N PRO A 39 -29.82 -7.24 -6.48
CA PRO A 39 -29.78 -6.17 -5.49
C PRO A 39 -29.55 -6.73 -4.08
N ASP A 40 -28.73 -6.03 -3.29
CA ASP A 40 -28.44 -6.34 -1.89
C ASP A 40 -28.55 -5.06 -1.05
N GLY A 41 -29.29 -5.11 0.07
CA GLY A 41 -29.56 -3.92 0.89
C GLY A 41 -28.36 -3.39 1.68
N VAL A 42 -27.31 -4.20 1.82
CA VAL A 42 -26.08 -3.85 2.55
C VAL A 42 -24.95 -3.54 1.59
N LEU A 43 -24.69 -4.44 0.64
CA LEU A 43 -23.57 -4.38 -0.30
C LEU A 43 -23.91 -3.64 -1.61
N GLY A 44 -25.17 -3.23 -1.78
CA GLY A 44 -25.71 -2.71 -3.05
C GLY A 44 -26.01 -3.82 -4.04
N VAL A 45 -25.04 -4.71 -4.29
CA VAL A 45 -25.18 -5.84 -5.20
C VAL A 45 -24.59 -7.14 -4.63
N ARG A 46 -25.09 -8.27 -5.13
CA ARG A 46 -24.45 -9.60 -5.08
C ARG A 46 -24.52 -10.24 -6.46
N LEU A 47 -23.75 -11.30 -6.70
CA LEU A 47 -23.84 -12.06 -7.94
C LEU A 47 -24.88 -13.17 -7.81
N ARG A 48 -25.58 -13.46 -8.90
CA ARG A 48 -26.61 -14.50 -8.99
C ARG A 48 -25.96 -15.89 -8.94
N PRO A 49 -26.22 -16.69 -7.89
CA PRO A 49 -25.64 -18.03 -7.78
C PRO A 49 -26.02 -18.92 -8.97
N GLY A 50 -25.06 -19.72 -9.44
CA GLY A 50 -25.24 -20.64 -10.57
C GLY A 50 -25.35 -19.97 -11.95
N ALA A 51 -25.16 -18.65 -12.05
CA ALA A 51 -25.16 -17.94 -13.32
C ALA A 51 -23.91 -18.31 -14.16
N ILE A 52 -24.11 -18.39 -15.47
CA ILE A 52 -23.03 -18.48 -16.46
C ILE A 52 -23.24 -17.33 -17.43
N GLU A 53 -22.17 -16.60 -17.73
CA GLU A 53 -22.17 -15.44 -18.61
C GLU A 53 -20.91 -15.44 -19.47
N ARG A 54 -20.96 -14.82 -20.66
CA ARG A 54 -19.79 -14.64 -21.51
C ARG A 54 -19.55 -13.16 -21.68
N ILE A 55 -18.32 -12.73 -21.41
CA ILE A 55 -17.95 -11.32 -21.48
C ILE A 55 -16.87 -11.09 -22.54
N ARG A 56 -16.92 -9.94 -23.21
CA ARG A 56 -15.92 -9.54 -24.18
C ARG A 56 -15.70 -8.03 -24.16
N PHE A 57 -14.52 -7.61 -23.75
CA PHE A 57 -14.04 -6.23 -23.87
C PHE A 57 -13.52 -5.98 -25.29
N GLY A 58 -13.84 -4.83 -25.89
CA GLY A 58 -13.61 -4.55 -27.32
C GLY A 58 -12.20 -4.95 -27.80
N GLY A 59 -12.12 -5.79 -28.84
CA GLY A 59 -10.84 -6.27 -29.39
C GLY A 59 -10.15 -7.39 -28.60
N ASN A 60 -10.59 -7.69 -27.37
CA ASN A 60 -10.04 -8.73 -26.52
C ASN A 60 -10.76 -10.10 -26.71
N PRO A 61 -10.16 -11.20 -26.22
CA PRO A 61 -10.80 -12.52 -26.22
C PRO A 61 -12.10 -12.56 -25.41
N THR A 62 -13.04 -13.39 -25.86
CA THR A 62 -14.26 -13.69 -25.10
C THR A 62 -13.92 -14.65 -23.97
N THR A 63 -14.40 -14.36 -22.76
CA THR A 63 -14.16 -15.19 -21.57
C THR A 63 -15.46 -15.67 -20.94
N THR A 64 -15.40 -16.83 -20.28
CA THR A 64 -16.58 -17.42 -19.62
C THR A 64 -16.53 -17.18 -18.11
N ILE A 65 -17.63 -16.65 -17.59
CA ILE A 65 -17.84 -16.40 -16.17
C ILE A 65 -18.83 -17.43 -15.64
N ARG A 66 -18.49 -18.08 -14.53
CA ARG A 66 -19.38 -18.95 -13.77
C ARG A 66 -19.42 -18.50 -12.32
N ILE A 67 -20.63 -18.33 -11.79
CA ILE A 67 -20.86 -17.95 -10.40
C ILE A 67 -21.26 -19.19 -9.60
N ASN A 68 -20.55 -19.45 -8.51
CA ASN A 68 -20.75 -20.60 -7.64
C ASN A 68 -22.02 -20.46 -6.78
N ALA A 69 -22.33 -21.48 -5.99
CA ALA A 69 -23.51 -21.50 -5.12
C ALA A 69 -23.51 -20.42 -4.03
N ASP A 70 -22.32 -19.91 -3.65
CA ASP A 70 -22.14 -18.86 -2.65
C ASP A 70 -22.16 -17.44 -3.26
N GLY A 71 -22.29 -17.31 -4.58
CA GLY A 71 -22.35 -16.01 -5.26
C GLY A 71 -20.98 -15.40 -5.58
N TYR A 72 -19.94 -16.23 -5.72
CA TYR A 72 -18.58 -15.82 -6.12
C TYR A 72 -18.15 -16.48 -7.41
N ARG A 73 -17.13 -15.91 -8.08
CA ARG A 73 -16.62 -16.51 -9.30
C ARG A 73 -15.93 -17.85 -9.02
N GLY A 74 -16.24 -18.83 -9.84
CA GLY A 74 -15.46 -20.05 -9.99
C GLY A 74 -16.14 -21.29 -9.45
N ALA A 75 -15.37 -22.32 -9.08
CA ALA A 75 -15.88 -23.54 -8.47
C ALA A 75 -16.57 -23.28 -7.11
N ASP A 76 -17.47 -24.19 -6.72
CA ASP A 76 -18.02 -24.18 -5.37
C ASP A 76 -16.89 -24.35 -4.36
N TRP A 77 -16.92 -23.52 -3.31
CA TRP A 77 -15.92 -23.59 -2.27
C TRP A 77 -16.11 -24.86 -1.42
N PRO A 78 -15.02 -25.51 -0.96
CA PRO A 78 -15.15 -26.63 -0.05
C PRO A 78 -15.75 -26.16 1.29
N ARG A 79 -16.62 -26.98 1.90
CA ARG A 79 -17.39 -26.62 3.11
C ARG A 79 -16.57 -26.31 4.37
N ILE A 80 -15.34 -26.83 4.47
CA ILE A 80 -14.36 -26.50 5.51
C ILE A 80 -13.00 -26.52 4.83
N VAL A 81 -12.28 -25.40 4.93
CA VAL A 81 -10.99 -25.25 4.28
C VAL A 81 -9.97 -24.80 5.30
N ASP A 82 -9.33 -25.76 5.96
CA ASP A 82 -8.19 -25.45 6.81
C ASP A 82 -7.12 -24.74 5.97
N ASN A 83 -6.56 -23.67 6.54
CA ASN A 83 -5.46 -22.92 5.94
C ASN A 83 -5.77 -22.21 4.60
N ALA A 84 -7.06 -21.93 4.33
CA ALA A 84 -7.47 -21.14 3.16
C ALA A 84 -6.91 -19.72 3.16
N VAL A 85 -6.61 -19.23 1.96
CA VAL A 85 -6.37 -17.81 1.67
C VAL A 85 -7.65 -17.25 1.07
N VAL A 86 -8.23 -16.23 1.67
CA VAL A 86 -9.33 -15.47 1.06
C VAL A 86 -8.74 -14.22 0.42
N VAL A 87 -9.08 -13.97 -0.84
CA VAL A 87 -8.69 -12.75 -1.55
C VAL A 87 -9.95 -11.95 -1.85
N VAL A 88 -10.06 -10.75 -1.26
CA VAL A 88 -11.16 -9.82 -1.49
C VAL A 88 -10.71 -8.66 -2.37
N GLY A 89 -11.61 -8.19 -3.21
CA GLY A 89 -11.40 -7.01 -4.05
C GLY A 89 -12.52 -6.82 -5.05
N ASP A 90 -12.23 -6.11 -6.10
CA ASP A 90 -13.17 -5.68 -7.13
C ASP A 90 -13.11 -6.57 -8.38
N SER A 91 -13.29 -5.97 -9.56
CA SER A 91 -13.20 -6.61 -10.86
C SER A 91 -11.83 -7.20 -11.20
N GLN A 92 -10.73 -6.68 -10.63
CA GLN A 92 -9.38 -7.24 -10.83
C GLN A 92 -9.22 -8.56 -10.09
N VAL A 93 -9.76 -8.67 -8.88
CA VAL A 93 -9.77 -9.94 -8.12
C VAL A 93 -10.76 -10.92 -8.76
N PHE A 94 -11.92 -10.42 -9.19
CA PHE A 94 -12.87 -11.21 -9.97
C PHE A 94 -12.24 -11.76 -11.26
N GLY A 95 -11.32 -11.02 -11.89
CA GLY A 95 -10.58 -11.43 -13.08
C GLY A 95 -11.30 -11.14 -14.40
N LEU A 96 -11.96 -9.98 -14.52
CA LEU A 96 -12.63 -9.62 -15.78
C LEU A 96 -11.65 -9.68 -16.97
N GLY A 97 -12.02 -10.43 -18.00
CA GLY A 97 -11.26 -10.53 -19.25
C GLY A 97 -10.23 -11.66 -19.32
N VAL A 98 -10.16 -12.53 -18.32
CA VAL A 98 -9.43 -13.82 -18.36
C VAL A 98 -10.34 -14.99 -17.98
N GLU A 99 -9.98 -16.23 -18.32
CA GLU A 99 -10.72 -17.43 -17.89
C GLU A 99 -10.51 -17.75 -16.40
N GLU A 100 -11.37 -18.61 -15.82
CA GLU A 100 -11.40 -18.92 -14.39
C GLU A 100 -10.06 -19.43 -13.83
N ASP A 101 -9.37 -20.29 -14.57
CA ASP A 101 -8.07 -20.87 -14.23
C ASP A 101 -6.89 -19.92 -14.49
N GLU A 102 -7.13 -18.84 -15.23
CA GLU A 102 -6.13 -17.83 -15.56
C GLU A 102 -6.04 -16.71 -14.53
N VAL A 103 -7.09 -16.52 -13.70
CA VAL A 103 -7.13 -15.50 -12.64
C VAL A 103 -6.00 -15.73 -11.64
N PHE A 104 -5.42 -14.63 -11.15
CA PHE A 104 -4.28 -14.69 -10.22
C PHE A 104 -4.57 -15.50 -8.95
N THR A 105 -5.83 -15.57 -8.50
CA THR A 105 -6.27 -16.37 -7.36
C THR A 105 -6.19 -17.87 -7.63
N ALA A 106 -6.60 -18.32 -8.81
CA ALA A 106 -6.48 -19.71 -9.24
C ALA A 106 -5.01 -20.12 -9.43
N ARG A 107 -4.23 -19.25 -10.10
CA ARG A 107 -2.77 -19.44 -10.26
C ARG A 107 -2.04 -19.47 -8.92
N LEU A 108 -2.42 -18.60 -7.98
CA LEU A 108 -1.88 -18.59 -6.63
C LEU A 108 -2.15 -19.93 -5.94
N ALA A 109 -3.39 -20.44 -6.00
CA ALA A 109 -3.75 -21.72 -5.40
C ALA A 109 -2.87 -22.87 -5.91
N GLU A 110 -2.59 -22.87 -7.21
CA GLU A 110 -1.67 -23.83 -7.81
C GLU A 110 -0.22 -23.65 -7.31
N ALA A 111 0.25 -22.41 -7.19
CA ALA A 111 1.64 -22.09 -6.83
C ALA A 111 1.97 -22.36 -5.35
N ILE A 112 1.00 -22.19 -4.44
CA ILE A 112 1.19 -22.42 -3.00
C ILE A 112 0.60 -23.76 -2.52
N LYS A 113 -0.07 -24.52 -3.41
CA LYS A 113 -0.75 -25.79 -3.11
C LYS A 113 -1.69 -25.70 -1.89
N ARG A 114 -2.35 -24.55 -1.74
CA ARG A 114 -3.36 -24.27 -0.71
C ARG A 114 -4.62 -23.73 -1.37
N PRO A 115 -5.80 -23.98 -0.80
CA PRO A 115 -7.04 -23.38 -1.29
C PRO A 115 -7.00 -21.85 -1.24
N VAL A 116 -7.35 -21.22 -2.35
CA VAL A 116 -7.51 -19.77 -2.45
C VAL A 116 -8.96 -19.48 -2.86
N LEU A 117 -9.67 -18.74 -2.03
CA LEU A 117 -11.06 -18.36 -2.26
C LEU A 117 -11.08 -16.97 -2.90
N ASN A 118 -11.55 -16.91 -4.15
CA ASN A 118 -11.73 -15.67 -4.89
C ASN A 118 -13.05 -15.01 -4.44
N ALA A 119 -12.95 -14.01 -3.56
CA ALA A 119 -14.08 -13.23 -3.09
C ALA A 119 -14.15 -11.84 -3.76
N GLY A 120 -13.60 -11.73 -4.98
CA GLY A 120 -13.73 -10.53 -5.81
C GLY A 120 -15.15 -10.37 -6.34
N VAL A 121 -15.69 -9.16 -6.31
CA VAL A 121 -16.97 -8.82 -6.92
C VAL A 121 -16.83 -7.47 -7.62
N PRO A 122 -17.10 -7.36 -8.93
CA PRO A 122 -17.03 -6.06 -9.59
C PRO A 122 -17.99 -5.07 -8.91
N THR A 123 -17.64 -3.79 -8.94
CA THR A 123 -18.29 -2.68 -8.21
C THR A 123 -17.98 -2.57 -6.71
N PHE A 124 -17.42 -3.59 -6.06
CA PHE A 124 -17.13 -3.50 -4.62
C PHE A 124 -15.93 -2.59 -4.36
N GLY A 125 -16.11 -1.67 -3.41
CA GLY A 125 -15.04 -0.84 -2.87
C GLY A 125 -14.65 -1.29 -1.45
N PRO A 126 -13.75 -0.56 -0.79
CA PRO A 126 -13.25 -0.91 0.55
C PRO A 126 -14.32 -1.19 1.62
N PRO A 127 -15.45 -0.44 1.69
CA PRO A 127 -16.52 -0.75 2.64
C PRO A 127 -17.14 -2.14 2.43
N GLU A 128 -17.41 -2.52 1.18
CA GLU A 128 -17.97 -3.82 0.83
C GLU A 128 -16.96 -4.95 1.08
N MET A 129 -15.68 -4.72 0.75
CA MET A 129 -14.61 -5.69 1.03
C MET A 129 -14.51 -5.98 2.54
N ILE A 130 -14.56 -4.96 3.40
CA ILE A 130 -14.58 -5.15 4.86
C ILE A 130 -15.81 -5.92 5.33
N ALA A 131 -16.99 -5.65 4.75
CA ALA A 131 -18.21 -6.38 5.08
C ALA A 131 -18.12 -7.87 4.69
N ILE A 132 -17.59 -8.17 3.50
CA ILE A 132 -17.34 -9.54 3.05
C ILE A 132 -16.32 -10.24 3.93
N ILE A 133 -15.22 -9.58 4.31
CA ILE A 133 -14.25 -10.19 5.24
C ILE A 133 -14.95 -10.56 6.54
N ARG A 134 -15.82 -9.72 7.11
CA ARG A 134 -16.56 -10.08 8.34
C ARG A 134 -17.47 -11.29 8.14
N GLU A 135 -18.18 -11.34 7.02
CA GLU A 135 -19.04 -12.48 6.65
C GLU A 135 -18.22 -13.78 6.54
N LEU A 136 -17.10 -13.74 5.80
CA LEU A 136 -16.23 -14.90 5.58
C LEU A 136 -15.45 -15.29 6.84
N MET A 137 -15.06 -14.34 7.68
CA MET A 137 -14.44 -14.63 8.98
C MET A 137 -15.42 -15.33 9.94
N ALA A 138 -16.72 -15.07 9.81
CA ALA A 138 -17.74 -15.76 10.58
C ALA A 138 -18.02 -17.17 10.04
N LYS A 139 -18.03 -17.34 8.71
CA LYS A 139 -18.39 -18.59 8.03
C LYS A 139 -17.21 -19.56 7.87
N GLU A 140 -16.10 -19.08 7.30
CA GLU A 140 -14.96 -19.90 6.82
C GLU A 140 -13.73 -19.82 7.72
N LYS A 141 -13.61 -18.79 8.57
CA LYS A 141 -12.46 -18.55 9.47
C LYS A 141 -11.09 -18.69 8.76
N PRO A 142 -10.86 -17.98 7.63
CA PRO A 142 -9.62 -18.08 6.88
C PRO A 142 -8.40 -17.69 7.73
N ARG A 143 -7.25 -18.31 7.43
CA ARG A 143 -5.98 -17.99 8.09
C ARG A 143 -5.25 -16.83 7.45
N THR A 144 -5.51 -16.56 6.18
CA THR A 144 -4.91 -15.44 5.46
C THR A 144 -6.02 -14.69 4.72
N VAL A 145 -6.04 -13.36 4.88
CA VAL A 145 -6.96 -12.47 4.17
C VAL A 145 -6.11 -11.50 3.35
N VAL A 146 -6.19 -11.61 2.03
CA VAL A 146 -5.59 -10.66 1.09
C VAL A 146 -6.65 -9.61 0.77
N PHE A 147 -6.42 -8.39 1.26
CA PHE A 147 -7.17 -7.20 0.93
C PHE A 147 -6.53 -6.51 -0.27
N THR A 148 -7.16 -6.62 -1.44
CA THR A 148 -6.65 -6.02 -2.68
C THR A 148 -7.18 -4.61 -2.83
N VAL A 149 -6.26 -3.66 -2.96
CA VAL A 149 -6.53 -2.24 -3.23
C VAL A 149 -6.20 -1.95 -4.69
N ASN A 150 -7.21 -1.68 -5.49
CA ASN A 150 -7.08 -1.21 -6.86
C ASN A 150 -7.05 0.33 -6.90
N LEU A 151 -5.90 0.91 -7.25
CA LEU A 151 -5.76 2.37 -7.32
C LEU A 151 -6.67 3.01 -8.38
N ALA A 152 -7.21 2.22 -9.32
CA ALA A 152 -8.10 2.73 -10.35
C ALA A 152 -9.41 3.34 -9.80
N ASN A 153 -9.92 2.81 -8.67
CA ASN A 153 -11.25 3.12 -8.13
C ASN A 153 -11.33 3.08 -6.60
N ASP A 154 -10.69 2.13 -5.92
CA ASP A 154 -10.96 1.86 -4.49
C ASP A 154 -10.75 3.05 -3.57
N LEU A 155 -9.75 3.89 -3.86
CA LEU A 155 -9.47 5.08 -3.06
C LEU A 155 -10.59 6.13 -3.14
N PHE A 156 -11.35 6.13 -4.23
CA PHE A 156 -12.48 7.04 -4.45
C PHE A 156 -13.78 6.53 -3.82
N GLU A 157 -13.79 5.25 -3.44
CA GLU A 157 -14.94 4.53 -2.91
C GLU A 157 -14.89 4.37 -1.38
N LEU A 158 -13.80 4.83 -0.74
CA LEU A 158 -13.54 4.68 0.71
C LEU A 158 -14.71 5.11 1.60
N GLU A 159 -15.41 6.19 1.23
CA GLU A 159 -16.52 6.77 1.99
C GLU A 159 -17.85 6.71 1.23
N ARG A 160 -17.92 5.92 0.14
CA ARG A 160 -19.07 5.82 -0.76
C ARG A 160 -19.49 4.36 -0.92
N PRO A 161 -20.32 3.83 -0.01
CA PRO A 161 -20.82 2.48 -0.08
C PRO A 161 -21.47 2.20 -1.45
N ASN A 162 -21.27 1.00 -1.97
CA ASN A 162 -21.70 0.63 -3.32
C ASN A 162 -23.20 0.81 -3.55
N ARG A 163 -24.03 0.63 -2.51
CA ARG A 163 -25.49 0.89 -2.55
C ARG A 163 -25.87 2.35 -2.87
N GLU A 164 -24.94 3.28 -2.71
CA GLU A 164 -25.10 4.71 -3.02
C GLU A 164 -24.48 5.05 -4.38
N ARG A 165 -23.74 4.12 -4.99
CA ARG A 165 -23.09 4.28 -6.29
C ARG A 165 -23.81 3.55 -7.41
N HIS A 166 -24.33 2.36 -7.12
CA HIS A 166 -24.90 1.47 -8.11
C HIS A 166 -26.32 1.01 -7.74
N SER A 167 -27.11 0.77 -8.78
CA SER A 167 -28.40 0.10 -8.72
C SER A 167 -28.41 -1.06 -9.71
N VAL A 168 -29.16 -2.12 -9.40
CA VAL A 168 -29.32 -3.25 -10.31
C VAL A 168 -30.51 -3.00 -11.23
N TRP A 169 -30.24 -2.89 -12.53
CA TRP A 169 -31.26 -2.79 -13.57
C TRP A 169 -31.23 -4.04 -14.45
N ASP A 170 -32.26 -4.90 -14.35
CA ASP A 170 -32.38 -6.13 -15.14
C ASP A 170 -31.15 -7.07 -15.08
N GLY A 171 -30.43 -7.09 -13.95
CA GLY A 171 -29.21 -7.90 -13.77
C GLY A 171 -27.91 -7.14 -14.04
N TRP A 172 -27.97 -5.94 -14.60
CA TRP A 172 -26.82 -5.07 -14.84
C TRP A 172 -26.60 -4.15 -13.64
N ALA A 173 -25.35 -3.99 -13.19
CA ALA A 173 -25.00 -2.92 -12.27
C ALA A 173 -24.87 -1.62 -13.06
N VAL A 174 -25.71 -0.64 -12.76
CA VAL A 174 -25.70 0.68 -13.40
C VAL A 174 -25.51 1.74 -12.35
N ARG A 175 -24.88 2.86 -12.72
CA ARG A 175 -24.70 3.99 -11.81
C ARG A 175 -26.04 4.54 -11.37
N ILE A 176 -26.14 4.98 -10.13
CA ILE A 176 -27.40 5.42 -9.54
C ILE A 176 -28.00 6.62 -10.30
N GLU A 177 -27.16 7.48 -10.86
CA GLU A 177 -27.58 8.65 -11.66
C GLU A 177 -28.17 8.26 -13.02
N THR A 178 -27.76 7.13 -13.58
CA THR A 178 -28.22 6.62 -14.88
C THR A 178 -29.26 5.51 -14.75
N ALA A 179 -29.49 5.03 -13.52
CA ALA A 179 -30.49 4.02 -13.23
C ALA A 179 -31.91 4.56 -13.49
N PRO A 180 -32.79 3.78 -14.15
CA PRO A 180 -34.17 4.19 -14.33
C PRO A 180 -34.89 4.27 -12.98
N GLN A 181 -35.55 5.39 -12.71
CA GLN A 181 -36.34 5.59 -11.48
C GLN A 181 -37.53 4.61 -11.38
N HIS A 182 -38.07 4.19 -12.53
CA HIS A 182 -39.20 3.27 -12.61
C HIS A 182 -38.94 2.21 -13.69
N VAL A 183 -39.23 0.97 -13.34
CA VAL A 183 -39.09 -0.18 -14.22
C VAL A 183 -40.45 -0.82 -14.42
N THR A 184 -40.96 -0.82 -15.65
CA THR A 184 -42.23 -1.48 -15.98
C THR A 184 -42.07 -2.99 -15.95
N TRP A 185 -42.78 -3.67 -15.06
CA TRP A 185 -42.78 -5.13 -15.02
C TRP A 185 -43.62 -5.73 -16.15
N PHE A 186 -43.13 -6.82 -16.75
CA PHE A 186 -43.88 -7.67 -17.68
C PHE A 186 -43.34 -9.11 -17.63
N PRO A 187 -44.14 -10.12 -18.02
CA PRO A 187 -43.71 -11.52 -18.05
C PRO A 187 -42.44 -11.70 -18.89
N LEU A 188 -41.50 -12.52 -18.42
CA LEU A 188 -40.22 -12.81 -19.08
C LEU A 188 -39.29 -11.58 -19.25
N ARG A 189 -39.55 -10.47 -18.55
CA ARG A 189 -38.69 -9.27 -18.60
C ARG A 189 -37.21 -9.60 -18.43
N GLY A 190 -36.85 -10.45 -17.47
CA GLY A 190 -35.46 -10.84 -17.26
C GLY A 190 -34.83 -11.45 -18.51
N LEU A 191 -35.48 -12.43 -19.14
CA LEU A 191 -34.96 -13.07 -20.36
C LEU A 191 -34.82 -12.09 -21.53
N ILE A 192 -35.77 -11.16 -21.66
CA ILE A 192 -35.80 -10.21 -22.77
C ILE A 192 -34.83 -9.04 -22.55
N MET A 193 -34.73 -8.53 -21.32
CA MET A 193 -33.98 -7.30 -21.03
C MET A 193 -32.54 -7.55 -20.59
N ARG A 194 -32.24 -8.76 -20.09
CA ARG A 194 -30.90 -9.17 -19.66
C ARG A 194 -30.19 -10.00 -20.72
N ASP A 195 -30.88 -11.01 -21.25
CA ASP A 195 -30.25 -12.11 -21.99
C ASP A 195 -30.36 -11.97 -23.52
N SER A 196 -31.10 -10.98 -24.04
CA SER A 196 -31.26 -10.76 -25.49
C SER A 196 -30.23 -9.78 -26.06
N HIS A 197 -29.45 -10.24 -27.02
CA HIS A 197 -28.49 -9.42 -27.77
C HIS A 197 -29.18 -8.42 -28.69
N LEU A 198 -30.34 -8.79 -29.28
CA LEU A 198 -31.14 -7.88 -30.07
C LEU A 198 -31.63 -6.70 -29.24
N VAL A 199 -32.17 -6.97 -28.05
CA VAL A 199 -32.67 -5.91 -27.16
C VAL A 199 -31.53 -5.05 -26.64
N TYR A 200 -30.39 -5.65 -26.30
CA TYR A 200 -29.18 -4.90 -25.93
C TYR A 200 -28.74 -3.95 -27.06
N ALA A 201 -28.62 -4.46 -28.28
CA ALA A 201 -28.24 -3.66 -29.44
C ALA A 201 -29.26 -2.55 -29.75
N ALA A 202 -30.56 -2.85 -29.64
CA ALA A 202 -31.62 -1.86 -29.82
C ALA A 202 -31.55 -0.75 -28.77
N ARG A 203 -31.33 -1.08 -27.49
CA ARG A 203 -31.15 -0.09 -26.41
C ARG A 203 -29.93 0.80 -26.69
N ARG A 204 -28.80 0.21 -27.06
CA ARG A 204 -27.58 0.97 -27.39
C ARG A 204 -27.80 1.94 -28.55
N LEU A 205 -28.57 1.53 -29.56
CA LEU A 205 -28.92 2.40 -30.70
C LEU A 205 -29.87 3.54 -30.30
N LEU A 206 -30.91 3.22 -29.51
CA LEU A 206 -31.95 4.17 -29.10
C LEU A 206 -31.44 5.21 -28.10
N HIS A 207 -30.53 4.81 -27.22
CA HIS A 207 -29.94 5.67 -26.20
C HIS A 207 -28.60 6.27 -26.63
N GLY A 208 -28.34 6.35 -27.95
CA GLY A 208 -27.20 6.95 -28.65
C GLY A 208 -26.02 7.44 -27.80
N LEU A 209 -24.83 6.92 -28.08
CA LEU A 209 -23.52 7.27 -27.49
C LEU A 209 -23.32 8.80 -27.32
N SER A 210 -23.85 9.39 -26.25
CA SER A 210 -23.28 10.61 -25.66
C SER A 210 -22.44 10.18 -24.46
N GLU A 211 -21.39 9.42 -24.76
CA GLU A 211 -20.29 9.14 -23.81
C GLU A 211 -19.48 10.44 -23.54
N THR A 212 -19.70 11.48 -24.35
CA THR A 212 -19.11 12.83 -24.24
C THR A 212 -19.62 13.64 -23.06
N ASP A 213 -20.76 13.29 -22.44
CA ASP A 213 -21.32 14.02 -21.29
C ASP A 213 -21.03 13.37 -19.93
N LEU A 214 -20.43 12.18 -19.91
CA LEU A 214 -20.11 11.43 -18.68
C LEU A 214 -18.72 11.78 -18.16
N GLY A 215 -18.53 13.06 -17.80
CA GLY A 215 -17.45 13.44 -16.88
C GLY A 215 -17.64 12.79 -15.50
N ALA A 216 -16.86 13.21 -14.49
CA ALA A 216 -16.98 12.69 -13.13
C ALA A 216 -18.43 12.71 -12.62
N LEU A 217 -19.03 11.53 -12.46
CA LEU A 217 -20.35 11.40 -11.84
C LEU A 217 -20.18 11.47 -10.32
N PRO A 218 -21.14 12.09 -9.58
CA PRO A 218 -21.05 12.23 -8.13
C PRO A 218 -20.82 10.92 -7.38
N SER A 219 -21.37 9.81 -7.88
CA SER A 219 -21.20 8.47 -7.34
C SER A 219 -19.76 7.93 -7.38
N GLU A 220 -18.90 8.45 -8.25
CA GLU A 220 -17.54 7.91 -8.45
C GLU A 220 -16.48 8.52 -7.53
N GLY A 221 -16.84 9.54 -6.75
CA GLY A 221 -15.88 10.26 -5.93
C GLY A 221 -14.85 11.07 -6.72
N THR A 222 -14.08 11.86 -5.98
CA THR A 222 -13.08 12.81 -6.48
C THR A 222 -11.86 12.80 -5.56
N TRP A 223 -10.83 13.58 -5.89
CA TRP A 223 -9.66 13.79 -5.04
C TRP A 223 -10.00 14.20 -3.61
N ARG A 224 -11.14 14.88 -3.41
CA ARG A 224 -11.60 15.34 -2.08
C ARG A 224 -11.90 14.20 -1.13
N ASP A 225 -12.31 13.05 -1.67
CA ASP A 225 -12.64 11.86 -0.90
C ASP A 225 -11.38 11.18 -0.34
N MET A 226 -10.20 11.41 -0.94
CA MET A 226 -8.91 10.89 -0.46
C MET A 226 -8.08 11.90 0.34
N ALA A 227 -8.36 13.20 0.19
CA ALA A 227 -7.66 14.29 0.87
C ALA A 227 -8.65 15.29 1.50
N PRO A 228 -9.51 14.85 2.44
CA PRO A 228 -10.51 15.73 3.02
C PRO A 228 -9.83 16.76 3.95
N PRO A 229 -10.26 18.04 3.91
CA PRO A 229 -9.54 19.17 4.51
C PRO A 229 -9.40 19.12 6.05
N ASP A 230 -10.19 18.27 6.70
CA ASP A 230 -10.24 18.02 8.14
C ASP A 230 -9.27 16.93 8.63
N ARG A 231 -8.68 16.11 7.74
CA ARG A 231 -7.65 15.10 8.07
C ARG A 231 -6.20 15.63 7.97
N ALA A 232 -6.01 16.89 7.60
CA ALA A 232 -4.68 17.49 7.53
C ALA A 232 -4.09 17.72 8.94
N ALA A 233 -3.11 16.91 9.34
CA ALA A 233 -2.34 17.17 10.56
C ALA A 233 -1.62 18.53 10.47
N PRO A 234 -1.51 19.31 11.58
CA PRO A 234 -0.81 20.58 11.55
C PRO A 234 0.68 20.38 11.23
N ALA A 235 1.15 21.05 10.17
CA ALA A 235 2.56 21.01 9.75
C ALA A 235 3.50 21.50 10.88
N LYS A 236 4.70 20.92 10.98
CA LYS A 236 5.69 21.34 12.00
C LYS A 236 6.09 22.82 11.79
N PRO A 237 6.49 23.56 12.84
CA PRO A 237 6.78 25.00 12.74
C PRO A 237 7.85 25.36 11.69
N THR A 238 8.87 24.52 11.53
CA THR A 238 9.92 24.68 10.51
C THR A 238 9.40 24.48 9.08
N GLN A 239 8.44 23.56 8.89
CA GLN A 239 7.77 23.34 7.61
C GLN A 239 6.77 24.47 7.30
N GLN A 240 6.13 25.06 8.31
CA GLN A 240 5.27 26.23 8.15
C GLN A 240 6.03 27.47 7.67
N VAL A 241 7.25 27.71 8.14
CA VAL A 241 8.08 28.85 7.68
C VAL A 241 8.47 28.69 6.21
N VAL A 242 8.91 27.48 5.81
CA VAL A 242 9.26 27.17 4.41
C VAL A 242 8.02 27.23 3.51
N ALA A 243 6.90 26.64 3.93
CA ALA A 243 5.63 26.70 3.20
C ALA A 243 5.09 28.14 3.08
N THR A 244 5.28 28.99 4.09
CA THR A 244 4.85 30.38 4.06
C THR A 244 5.70 31.23 3.10
N GLU A 245 7.02 31.08 3.12
CA GLU A 245 7.90 31.81 2.21
C GLU A 245 7.74 31.33 0.77
N LEU A 246 7.55 30.02 0.57
CA LEU A 246 7.30 29.45 -0.74
C LEU A 246 5.91 29.82 -1.28
N LYS A 247 4.87 29.84 -0.43
CA LYS A 247 3.54 30.36 -0.80
C LYS A 247 3.62 31.83 -1.21
N LYS A 248 4.39 32.64 -0.48
CA LYS A 248 4.62 34.05 -0.82
C LYS A 248 5.34 34.21 -2.16
N GLN A 249 6.29 33.34 -2.49
CA GLN A 249 6.95 33.30 -3.80
C GLN A 249 5.99 32.84 -4.91
N LEU A 250 5.17 31.81 -4.67
CA LEU A 250 4.14 31.35 -5.59
C LEU A 250 3.11 32.45 -5.88
N ASP A 251 2.61 33.11 -4.84
CA ASP A 251 1.67 34.23 -4.94
C ASP A 251 2.30 35.43 -5.66
N ALA A 252 3.61 35.66 -5.50
CA ALA A 252 4.32 36.72 -6.21
C ALA A 252 4.46 36.43 -7.70
N THR A 253 4.76 35.19 -8.05
CA THR A 253 4.86 34.73 -9.44
C THR A 253 3.49 34.69 -10.12
N ASP A 254 2.43 34.27 -9.42
CA ASP A 254 1.05 34.28 -9.93
C ASP A 254 0.57 35.72 -10.20
N ARG A 255 0.88 36.67 -9.30
CA ARG A 255 0.64 38.10 -9.53
C ARG A 255 1.43 38.69 -10.71
N ALA A 256 2.62 38.16 -10.99
CA ALA A 256 3.42 38.57 -12.14
C ALA A 256 2.81 38.04 -13.45
N ALA A 257 2.37 36.78 -13.47
CA ALA A 257 1.64 36.19 -14.60
C ALA A 257 0.31 36.91 -14.87
N ASP A 258 -0.46 37.25 -13.83
CA ASP A 258 -1.67 38.07 -13.91
C ASP A 258 -1.44 39.45 -14.55
N ARG A 259 -0.27 40.05 -14.30
CA ARG A 259 0.08 41.34 -14.88
C ARG A 259 0.34 41.20 -16.38
N LEU A 260 1.12 40.20 -16.77
CA LEU A 260 1.42 39.91 -18.17
C LEU A 260 0.15 39.55 -18.96
N ASP A 261 -0.77 38.80 -18.38
CA ASP A 261 -2.05 38.47 -19.02
C ASP A 261 -2.89 39.73 -19.28
N ARG A 262 -2.95 40.66 -18.33
CA ARG A 262 -3.63 41.95 -18.54
C ARG A 262 -3.00 42.77 -19.66
N GLU A 263 -1.67 42.80 -19.74
CA GLU A 263 -0.94 43.49 -20.81
C GLU A 263 -1.22 42.83 -22.18
N LEU A 264 -1.27 41.50 -22.24
CA LEU A 264 -1.59 40.75 -23.45
C LEU A 264 -3.05 40.95 -23.90
N ILE A 265 -4.00 41.03 -22.96
CA ILE A 265 -5.42 41.33 -23.24
C ILE A 265 -5.57 42.73 -23.83
N VAL A 266 -4.90 43.73 -23.24
CA VAL A 266 -4.92 45.12 -23.74
C VAL A 266 -4.34 45.20 -25.15
N TRP A 267 -3.24 44.50 -25.42
CA TRP A 267 -2.62 44.48 -26.74
C TRP A 267 -3.48 43.73 -27.79
N ALA A 268 -4.03 42.57 -27.44
CA ALA A 268 -4.87 41.78 -28.34
C ALA A 268 -6.21 42.46 -28.68
N THR A 269 -6.79 43.19 -27.73
CA THR A 269 -8.00 44.00 -27.99
C THR A 269 -7.70 45.21 -28.87
N ALA A 270 -6.53 45.84 -28.73
CA ALA A 270 -6.08 46.92 -29.62
C ALA A 270 -5.86 46.47 -31.07
N THR A 271 -5.62 45.17 -31.30
CA THR A 271 -5.47 44.56 -32.63
C THR A 271 -6.77 43.93 -33.16
N GLY A 272 -7.91 44.22 -32.52
CA GLY A 272 -9.25 43.87 -33.00
C GLY A 272 -9.76 42.48 -32.57
N VAL A 273 -9.15 41.83 -31.58
CA VAL A 273 -9.67 40.58 -31.00
C VAL A 273 -10.68 40.87 -29.90
N ALA A 274 -11.77 40.12 -29.84
CA ALA A 274 -12.77 40.25 -28.79
C ALA A 274 -12.19 39.85 -27.43
N ARG A 275 -12.36 40.70 -26.41
CA ARG A 275 -11.74 40.53 -25.08
C ARG A 275 -12.02 39.18 -24.43
N ASN A 276 -13.26 38.72 -24.51
CA ASN A 276 -13.72 37.43 -24.01
C ASN A 276 -12.97 36.25 -24.67
N GLU A 277 -12.67 36.35 -25.96
CA GLU A 277 -11.89 35.34 -26.69
C GLU A 277 -10.42 35.29 -26.24
N VAL A 278 -9.85 36.42 -25.83
CA VAL A 278 -8.47 36.50 -25.30
C VAL A 278 -8.39 35.96 -23.88
N GLU A 279 -9.36 36.32 -23.04
CA GLU A 279 -9.47 35.88 -21.64
C GLU A 279 -9.62 34.35 -21.56
N GLU A 280 -10.49 33.75 -22.39
CA GLU A 280 -10.70 32.29 -22.46
C GLU A 280 -9.40 31.53 -22.84
N LYS A 281 -8.61 32.09 -23.77
CA LYS A 281 -7.37 31.48 -24.27
C LYS A 281 -6.16 31.67 -23.34
N LEU A 282 -6.13 32.71 -22.53
CA LEU A 282 -5.10 32.92 -21.50
C LEU A 282 -5.31 32.02 -20.28
N ILE A 283 -6.57 31.83 -19.88
CA ILE A 283 -6.96 30.83 -18.88
C ILE A 283 -6.50 29.43 -19.31
N ALA A 284 -6.61 29.11 -20.59
CA ALA A 284 -6.15 27.85 -21.17
C ALA A 284 -4.63 27.65 -21.16
N ALA A 285 -3.84 28.73 -21.31
CA ALA A 285 -2.38 28.66 -21.36
C ALA A 285 -1.74 28.40 -19.98
N ARG A 286 -2.46 28.71 -18.89
CA ARG A 286 -2.04 28.41 -17.50
C ARG A 286 -2.30 26.97 -17.07
N GLY A 287 -3.01 26.19 -17.88
CA GLY A 287 -3.32 24.79 -17.60
C GLY A 287 -2.11 23.88 -17.74
N ASN A 288 -2.05 22.84 -16.90
CA ASN A 288 -1.13 21.74 -17.13
C ASN A 288 -1.71 20.80 -18.19
N SER A 289 -0.85 20.13 -18.96
CA SER A 289 -1.22 19.00 -19.84
C SER A 289 -1.88 17.82 -19.12
N GLY A 290 -2.02 17.88 -17.78
CA GLY A 290 -2.77 16.92 -16.97
C GLY A 290 -4.29 17.09 -17.06
N ASP A 291 -4.80 18.16 -17.66
CA ASP A 291 -6.23 18.43 -17.68
C ASP A 291 -7.01 17.69 -18.80
N ILE A 292 -6.49 16.55 -19.27
CA ILE A 292 -7.09 15.73 -20.33
C ILE A 292 -8.43 15.15 -19.86
N VAL A 293 -9.53 15.65 -20.44
CA VAL A 293 -10.79 14.92 -20.56
C VAL A 293 -10.90 14.54 -22.03
N GLY A 294 -10.55 13.28 -22.33
CA GLY A 294 -10.62 12.66 -23.65
C GLY A 294 -11.56 11.46 -23.61
N GLU A 295 -12.14 11.15 -24.76
CA GLU A 295 -13.32 10.31 -25.01
C GLU A 295 -13.42 9.04 -24.14
N ALA A 296 -14.58 8.89 -23.49
CA ALA A 296 -14.88 7.74 -22.65
C ALA A 296 -15.05 6.48 -23.48
N LEU A 297 -14.39 5.41 -23.06
CA LEU A 297 -14.60 4.05 -23.54
C LEU A 297 -15.53 3.31 -22.58
N PRO A 298 -16.31 2.32 -23.06
CA PRO A 298 -17.26 1.59 -22.24
C PRO A 298 -16.53 0.70 -21.22
N MET A 299 -16.40 1.18 -19.98
CA MET A 299 -15.84 0.45 -18.86
C MET A 299 -16.92 0.18 -17.81
N GLU A 300 -16.96 -1.06 -17.31
CA GLU A 300 -18.06 -1.60 -16.51
C GLU A 300 -18.28 -0.89 -15.16
N SER A 301 -17.32 -0.08 -14.69
CA SER A 301 -17.37 0.48 -13.35
C SER A 301 -16.50 1.73 -13.12
N ALA A 302 -15.85 2.26 -14.15
CA ALA A 302 -14.84 3.30 -13.95
C ALA A 302 -15.03 4.47 -14.91
N ARG A 303 -14.89 5.67 -14.37
CA ARG A 303 -14.47 6.87 -15.09
C ARG A 303 -13.23 6.56 -15.93
N PRO A 304 -12.99 7.29 -17.03
CA PRO A 304 -11.85 7.06 -17.90
C PRO A 304 -10.53 6.96 -17.13
N ALA A 305 -9.65 6.02 -17.50
CA ALA A 305 -8.36 5.80 -16.84
C ALA A 305 -7.51 7.10 -16.77
N SER A 306 -7.60 7.94 -17.80
CA SER A 306 -6.99 9.26 -17.86
C SER A 306 -7.49 10.22 -16.77
N PHE A 307 -8.79 10.22 -16.50
CA PHE A 307 -9.39 11.01 -15.44
C PHE A 307 -8.99 10.47 -14.06
N THR A 308 -8.93 9.16 -13.89
CA THR A 308 -8.39 8.53 -12.67
C THR A 308 -6.94 8.93 -12.41
N ALA A 309 -6.08 8.85 -13.43
CA ALA A 309 -4.69 9.26 -13.34
C ALA A 309 -4.56 10.72 -12.90
N TYR A 310 -5.39 11.61 -13.45
CA TYR A 310 -5.43 13.01 -13.05
C TYR A 310 -5.81 13.20 -11.59
N GLU A 311 -6.88 12.55 -11.12
CA GLU A 311 -7.35 12.70 -9.75
C GLU A 311 -6.37 12.09 -8.73
N LEU A 312 -5.71 10.97 -9.05
CA LEU A 312 -4.63 10.39 -8.24
C LEU A 312 -3.43 11.33 -8.17
N TYR A 313 -3.00 11.87 -9.31
CA TYR A 313 -1.91 12.83 -9.36
C TYR A 313 -2.22 14.08 -8.53
N ARG A 314 -3.42 14.65 -8.69
CA ARG A 314 -3.89 15.81 -7.91
C ARG A 314 -3.94 15.52 -6.42
N THR A 315 -4.45 14.37 -6.03
CA THR A 315 -4.52 13.94 -4.62
C THR A 315 -3.15 13.80 -4.02
N ALA A 316 -2.23 13.16 -4.75
CA ALA A 316 -0.87 13.00 -4.30
C ALA A 316 -0.16 14.36 -4.24
N GLN A 317 -0.47 15.30 -5.14
CA GLN A 317 0.00 16.68 -5.00
C GLN A 317 -0.56 17.39 -3.77
N ILE A 318 -1.84 17.25 -3.46
CA ILE A 318 -2.46 17.89 -2.30
C ILE A 318 -1.95 17.27 -0.99
N ASN A 319 -1.89 15.94 -0.91
CA ASN A 319 -1.39 15.21 0.26
C ASN A 319 0.11 15.38 0.47
N THR A 320 0.89 15.61 -0.58
CA THR A 320 2.33 15.82 -0.41
C THR A 320 2.66 17.29 -0.18
N TYR A 321 1.89 18.22 -0.77
CA TYR A 321 2.28 19.63 -0.90
C TYR A 321 1.26 20.67 -0.39
N GLY A 322 0.01 20.29 -0.07
CA GLY A 322 -1.02 21.19 0.47
C GLY A 322 -1.56 22.24 -0.52
N ILE A 323 -1.40 22.03 -1.83
CA ILE A 323 -1.77 22.99 -2.89
C ILE A 323 -2.99 22.50 -3.67
N ASP A 324 -4.15 23.15 -3.51
CA ASP A 324 -5.34 22.95 -4.34
C ASP A 324 -5.23 23.76 -5.64
N VAL A 325 -4.73 23.15 -6.71
CA VAL A 325 -4.69 23.79 -8.03
C VAL A 325 -6.07 23.66 -8.69
N LYS A 326 -6.81 24.76 -8.77
CA LYS A 326 -8.10 24.86 -9.46
C LYS A 326 -7.90 25.31 -10.91
N ALA A 327 -7.64 24.41 -11.84
CA ALA A 327 -7.82 24.71 -13.27
C ALA A 327 -8.24 23.44 -14.04
N ARG A 328 -9.10 23.63 -15.05
CA ARG A 328 -9.58 22.60 -16.00
C ARG A 328 -9.22 23.09 -17.40
N VAL A 329 -8.45 22.34 -18.19
CA VAL A 329 -8.00 22.67 -19.56
C VAL A 329 -8.02 21.44 -20.50
N THR A 330 -8.84 21.43 -21.54
CA THR A 330 -8.88 20.27 -22.46
C THR A 330 -7.84 20.35 -23.59
N PRO A 331 -7.45 19.24 -24.25
CA PRO A 331 -6.53 19.24 -25.40
C PRO A 331 -6.99 20.14 -26.57
N GLU A 332 -8.31 20.22 -26.78
CA GLU A 332 -8.94 21.16 -27.71
C GLU A 332 -8.59 22.64 -27.38
N THR A 333 -8.42 22.95 -26.10
CA THR A 333 -8.16 24.29 -25.60
C THR A 333 -6.68 24.65 -25.75
N VAL A 334 -5.78 23.69 -25.57
CA VAL A 334 -4.33 23.83 -25.84
C VAL A 334 -4.07 24.01 -27.33
N ARG A 335 -4.74 23.22 -28.19
CA ARG A 335 -4.64 23.36 -29.66
C ARG A 335 -5.12 24.73 -30.13
N LYS A 336 -6.26 25.21 -29.61
CA LYS A 336 -6.78 26.56 -29.88
C LYS A 336 -5.85 27.67 -29.37
N ALA A 337 -5.12 27.47 -28.27
CA ALA A 337 -4.13 28.42 -27.78
C ALA A 337 -2.90 28.49 -28.71
N ILE A 338 -2.42 27.36 -29.23
CA ILE A 338 -1.32 27.30 -30.21
C ILE A 338 -1.72 27.92 -31.55
N GLU A 339 -2.89 27.56 -32.10
CA GLU A 339 -3.43 28.15 -33.34
C GLU A 339 -3.64 29.67 -33.19
N TYR A 340 -4.05 30.13 -32.00
CA TYR A 340 -4.18 31.55 -31.69
C TYR A 340 -2.83 32.27 -31.58
N ARG A 341 -1.80 31.65 -30.99
CA ARG A 341 -0.41 32.18 -30.95
C ARG A 341 0.14 32.41 -32.36
N GLU A 342 -0.11 31.48 -33.27
CA GLU A 342 0.24 31.65 -34.69
C GLU A 342 -0.59 32.72 -35.38
N SER A 343 -1.85 32.91 -34.98
CA SER A 343 -2.71 33.96 -35.51
C SER A 343 -2.24 35.37 -35.10
N LEU A 344 -1.76 35.54 -33.86
CA LEU A 344 -1.21 36.81 -33.37
C LEU A 344 0.13 37.16 -34.05
N ARG A 345 1.01 36.16 -34.27
CA ARG A 345 2.25 36.34 -35.05
C ARG A 345 1.98 36.77 -36.48
N ARG A 346 0.97 36.18 -37.13
CA ARG A 346 0.55 36.55 -38.49
C ARG A 346 -0.02 37.98 -38.55
N ARG A 347 -0.75 38.43 -37.53
CA ARG A 347 -1.30 39.79 -37.46
C ARG A 347 -0.27 40.85 -37.07
N ALA A 348 0.72 40.50 -36.25
CA ALA A 348 1.85 41.37 -35.89
C ALA A 348 2.89 41.53 -37.03
N GLY A 349 2.86 40.67 -38.06
CA GLY A 349 3.80 40.68 -39.18
C GLY A 349 3.81 41.94 -40.05
N GLY A 350 2.92 42.92 -39.80
CA GLY A 350 2.92 44.24 -40.44
C GLY A 350 3.63 45.36 -39.67
N ASP A 351 3.98 45.15 -38.39
CA ASP A 351 4.68 46.13 -37.55
C ASP A 351 5.84 45.47 -36.79
N PRO A 352 7.11 45.74 -37.18
CA PRO A 352 8.30 45.16 -36.57
C PRO A 352 8.43 45.43 -35.07
N LYS A 353 7.92 46.57 -34.59
CA LYS A 353 8.02 46.95 -33.17
C LYS A 353 7.01 46.18 -32.33
N ALA A 354 5.78 46.05 -32.81
CA ALA A 354 4.75 45.25 -32.16
C ALA A 354 5.11 43.75 -32.14
N GLY A 355 5.76 43.25 -33.20
CA GLY A 355 6.27 41.87 -33.24
C GLY A 355 7.39 41.61 -32.23
N ALA A 356 8.30 42.57 -32.03
CA ALA A 356 9.38 42.46 -31.05
C ALA A 356 8.87 42.53 -29.59
N GLU A 357 7.93 43.45 -29.30
CA GLU A 357 7.29 43.59 -27.98
C GLU A 357 6.48 42.33 -27.62
N LEU A 358 5.74 41.76 -28.59
CA LEU A 358 5.01 40.50 -28.40
C LEU A 358 5.96 39.33 -28.11
N THR A 359 7.10 39.25 -28.83
CA THR A 359 8.09 38.18 -28.63
C THR A 359 8.76 38.31 -27.25
N ALA A 360 9.09 39.52 -26.81
CA ALA A 360 9.67 39.76 -25.50
C ALA A 360 8.70 39.44 -24.35
N ALA A 361 7.42 39.81 -24.49
CA ALA A 361 6.38 39.45 -23.53
C ALA A 361 6.15 37.93 -23.47
N GLN A 362 6.23 37.23 -24.61
CA GLN A 362 6.15 35.76 -24.68
C GLN A 362 7.32 35.09 -23.96
N THR A 363 8.56 35.52 -24.22
CA THR A 363 9.74 34.96 -23.55
C THR A 363 9.68 35.16 -22.04
N ALA A 364 9.29 36.37 -21.58
CA ALA A 364 9.16 36.65 -20.15
C ALA A 364 8.06 35.80 -19.49
N TRP A 365 6.98 35.50 -20.21
CA TRP A 365 5.90 34.63 -19.74
C TRP A 365 6.34 33.17 -19.67
N ASP A 366 7.06 32.65 -20.69
CA ASP A 366 7.62 31.29 -20.70
C ASP A 366 8.64 31.08 -19.58
N GLU A 367 9.50 32.08 -19.31
CA GLU A 367 10.46 32.08 -18.21
C GLU A 367 9.78 32.12 -16.84
N ALA A 368 8.70 32.90 -16.69
CA ALA A 368 7.91 32.94 -15.46
C ALA A 368 7.18 31.61 -15.21
N LEU A 369 6.65 30.98 -16.26
CA LEU A 369 6.00 29.67 -16.18
C LEU A 369 7.03 28.57 -15.82
N ALA A 370 8.19 28.55 -16.47
CA ALA A 370 9.28 27.63 -16.14
C ALA A 370 9.77 27.83 -14.69
N SER A 371 9.89 29.07 -14.23
CA SER A 371 10.25 29.40 -12.85
C SER A 371 9.17 28.96 -11.85
N LEU A 372 7.89 29.10 -12.20
CA LEU A 372 6.78 28.57 -11.40
C LEU A 372 6.83 27.04 -11.30
N HIS A 373 7.18 26.34 -12.38
CA HIS A 373 7.37 24.88 -12.39
C HIS A 373 8.60 24.44 -11.58
N GLU A 374 9.70 25.18 -11.62
CA GLU A 374 10.90 24.93 -10.80
C GLU A 374 10.62 25.21 -9.31
N LEU A 375 9.95 26.31 -8.96
CA LEU A 375 9.57 26.63 -7.58
C LEU A 375 8.59 25.60 -7.00
N ARG A 376 7.63 25.14 -7.80
CA ARG A 376 6.76 24.00 -7.44
C ARG A 376 7.54 22.70 -7.25
N ARG A 377 8.69 22.52 -7.91
CA ARG A 377 9.61 21.38 -7.69
C ARG A 377 10.56 21.56 -6.50
N ALA A 378 10.95 22.78 -6.15
CA ALA A 378 11.79 23.05 -4.97
C ALA A 378 10.99 23.00 -3.64
N SER A 379 9.67 23.20 -3.73
CA SER A 379 8.63 23.11 -2.70
C SER A 379 8.44 21.74 -2.03
N LEU A 380 9.05 20.68 -2.56
CA LEU A 380 8.60 19.30 -2.43
C LEU A 380 9.08 18.56 -1.16
N ALA A 381 9.00 19.16 0.04
CA ALA A 381 9.19 18.44 1.30
C ALA A 381 7.86 17.85 1.80
N PRO A 382 7.80 16.56 2.20
CA PRO A 382 6.55 15.86 2.52
C PRO A 382 5.87 16.44 3.77
N ALA A 383 4.59 16.82 3.63
CA ALA A 383 3.82 17.49 4.68
C ALA A 383 2.77 16.61 5.41
N HIS A 384 2.41 15.41 4.93
CA HIS A 384 1.35 14.61 5.57
C HIS A 384 1.68 13.11 5.67
N ASP A 385 1.81 12.58 6.90
CA ASP A 385 2.08 11.16 7.20
C ASP A 385 0.83 10.25 7.21
N VAL A 386 -0.39 10.78 6.97
CA VAL A 386 -1.65 10.05 7.18
C VAL A 386 -2.19 9.39 5.90
N SER A 387 -2.29 8.06 5.84
CA SER A 387 -2.82 7.37 4.66
C SER A 387 -4.33 7.60 4.53
N PRO A 388 -4.88 7.78 3.30
CA PRO A 388 -6.33 7.85 3.12
C PRO A 388 -7.05 6.58 3.58
N MET A 389 -6.35 5.45 3.66
CA MET A 389 -6.91 4.15 4.02
C MET A 389 -6.81 3.83 5.52
N ASP A 390 -6.30 4.74 6.37
CA ASP A 390 -6.02 4.43 7.78
C ASP A 390 -7.23 3.84 8.52
N THR A 391 -8.44 4.38 8.30
CA THR A 391 -9.68 3.86 8.89
C THR A 391 -9.95 2.42 8.45
N THR A 392 -9.90 2.16 7.14
CA THR A 392 -10.16 0.83 6.55
C THR A 392 -9.12 -0.19 7.02
N LEU A 393 -7.84 0.18 7.01
CA LEU A 393 -6.75 -0.67 7.48
C LEU A 393 -6.89 -0.96 8.98
N THR A 394 -7.26 0.03 9.78
CA THR A 394 -7.51 -0.17 11.21
C THR A 394 -8.67 -1.15 11.45
N GLU A 395 -9.74 -1.08 10.67
CA GLU A 395 -10.84 -2.04 10.74
C GLU A 395 -10.43 -3.44 10.30
N LEU A 396 -9.64 -3.58 9.24
CA LEU A 396 -9.06 -4.85 8.82
C LEU A 396 -8.19 -5.47 9.93
N ALA A 397 -7.32 -4.67 10.56
CA ALA A 397 -6.51 -5.12 11.68
C ALA A 397 -7.36 -5.61 12.86
N LYS A 398 -8.46 -4.90 13.18
CA LYS A 398 -9.40 -5.33 14.24
C LYS A 398 -10.06 -6.66 13.91
N ILE A 399 -10.50 -6.87 12.67
CA ILE A 399 -11.13 -8.13 12.24
C ILE A 399 -10.13 -9.29 12.33
N CYS A 400 -8.87 -9.04 11.99
CA CYS A 400 -7.79 -10.03 12.04
C CYS A 400 -6.96 -10.01 13.34
N SER A 401 -7.49 -9.43 14.43
CA SER A 401 -6.82 -9.40 15.74
C SER A 401 -6.69 -10.77 16.43
N ARG A 402 -7.26 -11.84 15.86
CA ARG A 402 -7.13 -13.21 16.38
C ARG A 402 -5.76 -13.79 15.99
N PRO A 403 -5.10 -14.60 16.84
CA PRO A 403 -3.76 -15.16 16.58
C PRO A 403 -3.62 -15.99 15.29
N ALA A 404 -4.71 -16.31 14.61
CA ALA A 404 -4.73 -17.16 13.43
C ALA A 404 -5.12 -16.44 12.12
N CYS A 405 -5.33 -15.10 12.10
CA CYS A 405 -5.55 -14.35 10.85
C CYS A 405 -4.30 -13.54 10.46
N GLU A 406 -3.78 -13.78 9.26
CA GLU A 406 -2.79 -12.95 8.58
C GLU A 406 -3.48 -11.95 7.62
N PRO A 407 -3.49 -10.65 7.94
CA PRO A 407 -3.88 -9.63 6.97
C PRO A 407 -2.73 -9.32 6.02
N VAL A 408 -3.02 -9.37 4.72
CA VAL A 408 -2.11 -9.00 3.62
C VAL A 408 -2.78 -7.90 2.79
N VAL A 409 -2.09 -6.80 2.55
CA VAL A 409 -2.57 -5.72 1.67
C VAL A 409 -1.81 -5.80 0.34
N LEU A 410 -2.54 -6.09 -0.74
CA LEU A 410 -2.02 -6.08 -2.10
C LEU A 410 -2.46 -4.79 -2.79
N ILE A 411 -1.54 -3.96 -3.24
CA ILE A 411 -1.86 -2.75 -3.99
C ILE A 411 -1.64 -3.00 -5.48
N LEU A 412 -2.70 -2.87 -6.28
CA LEU A 412 -2.67 -2.91 -7.73
C LEU A 412 -2.58 -1.48 -8.28
N PRO A 413 -1.56 -1.17 -9.10
CA PRO A 413 -1.42 0.14 -9.71
C PRO A 413 -2.49 0.36 -10.79
N LEU A 414 -2.68 1.62 -11.17
CA LEU A 414 -3.28 1.95 -12.46
C LEU A 414 -2.31 1.50 -13.57
N ASP A 415 -2.84 0.91 -14.64
CA ASP A 415 -2.11 0.54 -15.86
C ASP A 415 -1.19 1.67 -16.39
N LEU A 416 -1.66 2.91 -16.38
CA LEU A 416 -0.90 4.10 -16.79
C LEU A 416 0.33 4.38 -15.91
N GLN A 417 0.41 3.82 -14.71
CA GLN A 417 1.61 3.88 -13.85
C GLN A 417 2.65 2.83 -14.22
N VAL A 418 2.25 1.76 -14.91
CA VAL A 418 3.07 0.57 -15.14
C VAL A 418 4.04 0.77 -16.31
N ALA A 419 3.58 1.32 -17.42
CA ALA A 419 4.43 1.64 -18.57
C ALA A 419 3.91 2.86 -19.37
N PRO A 420 4.80 3.68 -19.95
CA PRO A 420 4.41 4.76 -20.87
C PRO A 420 3.59 4.26 -22.07
N GLU A 421 3.87 3.04 -22.54
CA GLU A 421 3.16 2.38 -23.64
C GLU A 421 1.65 2.28 -23.40
N GLU A 422 1.24 2.10 -22.13
CA GLU A 422 -0.16 1.95 -21.75
C GLU A 422 -0.99 3.23 -21.99
N TRP A 423 -0.34 4.39 -22.11
CA TRP A 423 -1.04 5.62 -22.48
C TRP A 423 -1.49 5.62 -23.95
N ARG A 424 -0.68 4.99 -24.82
CA ARG A 424 -0.98 4.92 -26.26
C ARG A 424 -2.22 4.07 -26.55
N LYS A 425 -2.57 3.13 -25.67
CA LYS A 425 -3.80 2.34 -25.80
C LYS A 425 -5.06 3.18 -25.61
N TYR A 426 -4.95 4.42 -25.14
CA TYR A 426 -6.05 5.37 -25.01
C TYR A 426 -5.90 6.57 -25.94
N ASP A 427 -4.97 6.52 -26.90
CA ASP A 427 -4.60 7.66 -27.75
C ASP A 427 -4.14 8.88 -26.94
N LEU A 428 -3.43 8.63 -25.82
CA LEU A 428 -2.92 9.65 -24.90
C LEU A 428 -1.39 9.68 -24.86
N GLU A 429 -0.84 10.86 -24.56
CA GLU A 429 0.59 11.05 -24.32
C GLU A 429 0.97 10.65 -22.88
N PRO A 430 2.11 9.95 -22.68
CA PRO A 430 2.56 9.54 -21.35
C PRO A 430 2.77 10.71 -20.39
N GLN A 431 2.33 10.54 -19.14
CA GLN A 431 2.55 11.52 -18.08
C GLN A 431 3.31 10.93 -16.90
N ASN A 432 3.95 11.81 -16.13
CA ASN A 432 4.67 11.40 -14.93
C ASN A 432 3.71 11.22 -13.75
N LEU A 433 3.41 9.96 -13.41
CA LEU A 433 2.62 9.58 -12.24
C LEU A 433 3.48 9.17 -11.03
N SER A 434 4.78 9.51 -10.99
CA SER A 434 5.66 9.16 -9.86
C SER A 434 5.16 9.72 -8.52
N VAL A 435 4.41 10.82 -8.54
CA VAL A 435 3.79 11.40 -7.34
C VAL A 435 2.71 10.46 -6.79
N ALA A 436 1.98 9.71 -7.64
CA ALA A 436 1.01 8.72 -7.18
C ALA A 436 1.65 7.54 -6.43
N SER A 437 2.93 7.22 -6.69
CA SER A 437 3.67 6.21 -5.92
C SER A 437 3.84 6.60 -4.45
N ALA A 438 3.90 7.90 -4.12
CA ALA A 438 3.93 8.35 -2.73
C ALA A 438 2.63 7.98 -1.97
N LEU A 439 1.50 7.85 -2.67
CA LEU A 439 0.24 7.40 -2.07
C LEU A 439 0.30 5.91 -1.70
N THR A 440 0.83 5.09 -2.62
CA THR A 440 1.12 3.66 -2.39
C THR A 440 2.04 3.48 -1.18
N GLU A 441 3.15 4.21 -1.12
CA GLU A 441 4.10 4.13 -0.01
C GLU A 441 3.46 4.45 1.34
N ARG A 442 2.57 5.46 1.40
CA ARG A 442 1.83 5.84 2.61
C ARG A 442 0.87 4.74 3.05
N ILE A 443 0.09 4.18 2.12
CA ILE A 443 -0.82 3.05 2.41
C ILE A 443 -0.04 1.85 2.95
N MET A 444 1.06 1.49 2.30
CA MET A 444 1.92 0.39 2.75
C MET A 444 2.54 0.68 4.12
N THR A 445 2.97 1.90 4.38
CA THR A 445 3.57 2.29 5.66
C THR A 445 2.54 2.16 6.80
N SER A 446 1.32 2.67 6.61
CA SER A 446 0.23 2.50 7.58
C SER A 446 -0.14 1.04 7.80
N ALA A 447 -0.25 0.24 6.74
CA ALA A 447 -0.56 -1.18 6.85
C ALA A 447 0.55 -1.95 7.59
N LYS A 448 1.83 -1.66 7.30
CA LYS A 448 2.98 -2.24 8.02
C LYS A 448 2.96 -1.85 9.50
N ALA A 449 2.64 -0.59 9.83
CA ALA A 449 2.53 -0.12 11.21
C ALA A 449 1.43 -0.86 12.01
N LEU A 450 0.41 -1.38 11.31
CA LEU A 450 -0.65 -2.22 11.86
C LEU A 450 -0.32 -3.73 11.85
N GLY A 451 0.92 -4.11 11.56
CA GLY A 451 1.37 -5.51 11.56
C GLY A 451 0.93 -6.33 10.34
N MET A 452 0.50 -5.66 9.26
CA MET A 452 0.08 -6.32 8.02
C MET A 452 1.25 -6.57 7.08
N ARG A 453 1.17 -7.67 6.32
CA ARG A 453 2.04 -7.85 5.16
C ARG A 453 1.56 -6.95 4.04
N THR A 454 2.48 -6.36 3.28
CA THR A 454 2.14 -5.47 2.17
C THR A 454 2.87 -5.90 0.91
N ILE A 455 2.19 -5.81 -0.24
CA ILE A 455 2.71 -6.18 -1.55
C ILE A 455 2.36 -5.05 -2.51
N ASP A 456 3.38 -4.49 -3.16
CA ASP A 456 3.23 -3.55 -4.28
C ASP A 456 3.33 -4.34 -5.59
N ALA A 457 2.26 -4.34 -6.39
CA ALA A 457 2.24 -5.03 -7.67
C ALA A 457 2.89 -4.22 -8.81
N LEU A 458 3.20 -2.94 -8.60
CA LEU A 458 3.77 -2.07 -9.63
C LEU A 458 5.04 -2.64 -10.27
N PRO A 459 6.07 -3.11 -9.53
CA PRO A 459 7.30 -3.60 -10.14
C PRO A 459 7.09 -4.88 -10.97
N VAL A 460 6.22 -5.78 -10.51
CA VAL A 460 5.99 -7.07 -11.19
C VAL A 460 5.11 -6.92 -12.42
N LEU A 461 4.15 -6.00 -12.39
CA LEU A 461 3.34 -5.66 -13.56
C LEU A 461 4.18 -4.89 -14.59
N ALA A 462 5.08 -4.00 -14.15
CA ALA A 462 5.99 -3.29 -15.06
C ALA A 462 6.95 -4.26 -15.77
N ALA A 463 7.46 -5.26 -15.04
CA ALA A 463 8.26 -6.33 -15.62
C ALA A 463 7.45 -7.24 -16.57
N ALA A 464 6.13 -7.27 -16.43
CA ALA A 464 5.24 -8.03 -17.30
C ALA A 464 4.84 -7.27 -18.57
N GLU A 465 5.24 -6.02 -18.78
CA GLU A 465 5.01 -5.31 -20.04
C GLU A 465 6.01 -5.73 -21.14
N PRO A 466 5.64 -5.68 -22.45
CA PRO A 466 4.32 -5.35 -22.97
C PRO A 466 3.27 -6.45 -22.70
N GLY A 467 2.01 -6.06 -22.53
CA GLY A 467 0.83 -6.93 -22.46
C GLY A 467 0.47 -7.41 -21.06
N ALA A 468 0.73 -6.64 -20.00
CA ALA A 468 0.21 -6.96 -18.67
C ALA A 468 -1.28 -6.60 -18.53
N PHE A 469 -1.80 -5.68 -19.36
CA PHE A 469 -3.20 -5.26 -19.40
C PHE A 469 -3.89 -5.48 -20.75
N LEU A 470 -5.21 -5.57 -20.71
CA LEU A 470 -6.07 -5.75 -21.88
C LEU A 470 -6.03 -4.53 -22.80
N GLN A 471 -6.31 -4.74 -24.08
CA GLN A 471 -6.36 -3.65 -25.05
C GLN A 471 -7.57 -2.74 -24.74
N HIS A 472 -7.33 -1.43 -24.72
CA HIS A 472 -8.32 -0.40 -24.41
C HIS A 472 -9.04 -0.59 -23.06
N ASP A 473 -8.43 -1.30 -22.11
CA ASP A 473 -9.06 -1.64 -20.84
C ASP A 473 -8.01 -1.75 -19.70
N ILE A 474 -8.43 -1.46 -18.46
CA ILE A 474 -7.55 -1.42 -17.27
C ILE A 474 -7.33 -2.80 -16.64
N HIS A 475 -8.09 -3.83 -17.05
CA HIS A 475 -8.00 -5.15 -16.46
C HIS A 475 -6.75 -5.88 -16.93
N MET A 476 -6.15 -6.65 -16.02
CA MET A 476 -4.96 -7.43 -16.30
C MET A 476 -5.25 -8.51 -17.34
N THR A 477 -4.27 -8.79 -18.21
CA THR A 477 -4.28 -9.99 -19.04
C THR A 477 -3.90 -11.22 -18.22
N VAL A 478 -3.95 -12.39 -18.85
CA VAL A 478 -3.38 -13.64 -18.32
C VAL A 478 -1.93 -13.46 -17.84
N LYS A 479 -1.15 -12.62 -18.53
CA LYS A 479 0.26 -12.32 -18.18
C LYS A 479 0.34 -11.47 -16.92
N GLY A 480 -0.48 -10.42 -16.80
CA GLY A 480 -0.55 -9.59 -15.60
C GLY A 480 -1.01 -10.38 -14.37
N HIS A 481 -2.06 -11.20 -14.53
CA HIS A 481 -2.55 -12.10 -13.49
C HIS A 481 -1.47 -13.09 -13.02
N ALA A 482 -0.68 -13.65 -13.94
CA ALA A 482 0.43 -14.53 -13.58
C ALA A 482 1.50 -13.81 -12.74
N ALA A 483 1.89 -12.60 -13.12
CA ALA A 483 2.90 -11.81 -12.40
C ALA A 483 2.46 -11.48 -10.96
N VAL A 484 1.19 -11.12 -10.77
CA VAL A 484 0.62 -10.86 -9.44
C VAL A 484 0.54 -12.14 -8.61
N ALA A 485 0.15 -13.27 -9.21
CA ALA A 485 0.12 -14.56 -8.53
C ALA A 485 1.50 -14.98 -8.02
N ASP A 486 2.54 -14.81 -8.83
CA ASP A 486 3.93 -15.14 -8.46
C ASP A 486 4.43 -14.24 -7.32
N ALA A 487 4.12 -12.94 -7.35
CA ALA A 487 4.45 -12.00 -6.29
C ALA A 487 3.78 -12.38 -4.95
N LEU A 488 2.49 -12.70 -5.00
CA LEU A 488 1.74 -13.19 -3.84
C LEU A 488 2.31 -14.52 -3.32
N ALA A 489 2.59 -15.47 -4.21
CA ALA A 489 3.13 -16.77 -3.84
C ALA A 489 4.50 -16.64 -3.15
N LYS A 490 5.37 -15.79 -3.70
CA LYS A 490 6.67 -15.48 -3.09
C LYS A 490 6.49 -14.88 -1.69
N ALA A 491 5.60 -13.90 -1.56
CA ALA A 491 5.34 -13.25 -0.28
C ALA A 491 4.79 -14.26 0.75
N LEU A 492 3.75 -15.02 0.41
CA LEU A 492 3.07 -15.95 1.33
C LEU A 492 3.92 -17.17 1.76
N ARG A 493 5.06 -17.42 1.12
CA ARG A 493 6.03 -18.45 1.58
C ARG A 493 6.84 -17.98 2.79
N SER A 494 7.02 -16.68 3.00
CA SER A 494 7.68 -16.15 4.20
C SER A 494 6.73 -16.18 5.40
N PRO A 495 7.22 -16.31 6.65
CA PRO A 495 6.37 -16.27 7.85
C PRO A 495 5.57 -14.95 7.98
N PRO A 496 4.31 -15.00 8.47
CA PRO A 496 3.44 -13.83 8.67
C PRO A 496 3.99 -12.76 9.61
N ALA A 497 3.82 -11.47 9.30
CA ALA A 497 4.34 -10.37 10.13
C ALA A 497 3.76 -10.31 11.57
N HIS A 498 2.48 -10.59 11.76
CA HIS A 498 1.83 -10.59 13.10
C HIS A 498 2.33 -11.73 14.00
N LEU A 499 2.67 -12.87 13.38
CA LEU A 499 3.29 -13.99 14.04
C LEU A 499 4.65 -13.57 14.64
N LEU A 500 5.39 -12.69 13.95
CA LEU A 500 6.66 -12.10 14.39
C LEU A 500 6.51 -11.01 15.47
N ALA A 501 5.32 -10.37 15.57
CA ALA A 501 5.06 -9.27 16.49
C ALA A 501 4.40 -9.69 17.82
N SER A 502 3.80 -10.89 17.90
CA SER A 502 3.05 -11.35 19.07
C SER A 502 3.86 -11.34 20.37
N GLY A 503 5.18 -11.54 20.27
CA GLY A 503 6.05 -11.59 21.44
C GLY A 503 5.67 -12.70 22.42
N GLU A 504 4.89 -13.69 22.01
CA GLU A 504 4.61 -14.84 22.86
C GLU A 504 5.92 -15.60 23.11
N LEU A 505 6.17 -15.85 24.40
CA LEU A 505 7.35 -16.56 24.84
C LEU A 505 7.02 -18.06 24.93
N PRO A 506 7.93 -18.97 24.51
CA PRO A 506 7.77 -20.39 24.77
C PRO A 506 7.50 -20.66 26.26
N THR A 507 6.76 -21.72 26.56
CA THR A 507 6.48 -22.10 27.96
C THR A 507 7.77 -22.21 28.78
N GLY A 508 7.82 -21.49 29.91
CA GLY A 508 9.00 -21.46 30.78
C GLY A 508 10.01 -20.36 30.47
N ARG A 509 9.78 -19.54 29.42
CA ARG A 509 10.58 -18.34 29.12
C ARG A 509 9.92 -17.08 29.70
N SER A 510 10.71 -16.09 30.10
CA SER A 510 10.30 -14.77 30.59
C SER A 510 10.99 -13.63 29.84
N ARG A 511 10.45 -12.42 29.96
CA ARG A 511 11.05 -11.21 29.38
C ARG A 511 12.28 -10.79 30.17
N VAL A 512 13.18 -10.06 29.51
CA VAL A 512 14.29 -9.42 30.22
C VAL A 512 13.72 -8.47 31.28
N PRO A 513 14.15 -8.57 32.54
CA PRO A 513 13.77 -7.63 33.59
C PRO A 513 14.20 -6.20 33.26
N SER A 514 13.43 -5.23 33.74
CA SER A 514 13.76 -3.80 33.63
C SER A 514 14.96 -3.40 34.48
N ALA A 515 15.56 -2.24 34.16
CA ALA A 515 16.64 -1.63 34.94
C ALA A 515 16.27 -1.48 36.42
N GLU A 516 15.02 -1.10 36.67
CA GLU A 516 14.48 -0.87 38.01
C GLU A 516 14.31 -2.18 38.78
N GLU A 517 13.83 -3.24 38.13
CA GLU A 517 13.70 -4.57 38.74
C GLU A 517 15.07 -5.13 39.12
N PHE A 518 16.06 -5.04 38.24
CA PHE A 518 17.43 -5.44 38.58
C PHE A 518 18.00 -4.63 39.75
N ARG A 519 17.78 -3.31 39.81
CA ARG A 519 18.27 -2.46 40.91
C ARG A 519 17.61 -2.77 42.26
N ARG A 520 16.36 -3.20 42.25
CA ARG A 520 15.61 -3.52 43.48
C ARG A 520 15.85 -4.96 43.96
N THR A 521 16.42 -5.80 43.12
CA THR A 521 16.67 -7.21 43.45
C THR A 521 18.01 -7.36 44.16
N PRO A 522 18.07 -8.06 45.30
CA PRO A 522 19.33 -8.31 46.01
C PRO A 522 20.35 -9.07 45.15
N GLU A 523 21.63 -8.79 45.38
CA GLU A 523 22.73 -9.48 44.70
C GLU A 523 22.67 -11.00 44.95
N SER A 524 22.80 -11.76 43.87
CA SER A 524 23.04 -13.19 43.88
C SER A 524 24.54 -13.44 44.08
N ILE A 525 24.95 -13.91 45.25
CA ILE A 525 26.38 -14.09 45.58
C ILE A 525 27.01 -15.18 44.69
N VAL A 526 27.99 -14.78 43.88
CA VAL A 526 28.74 -15.65 42.98
C VAL A 526 30.20 -15.75 43.43
N HIS A 527 30.77 -16.96 43.43
CA HIS A 527 32.15 -17.13 43.86
C HIS A 527 33.12 -16.37 42.93
N GLY A 528 33.86 -15.42 43.50
CA GLY A 528 34.84 -14.60 42.78
C GLY A 528 34.32 -13.29 42.19
N SER A 529 33.01 -13.03 42.15
CA SER A 529 32.44 -11.81 41.57
C SER A 529 32.92 -10.53 42.26
N GLY A 530 32.90 -10.51 43.59
CA GLY A 530 33.39 -9.37 44.37
C GLY A 530 34.87 -9.06 44.14
N LYS A 531 35.73 -10.09 44.01
CA LYS A 531 37.16 -9.91 43.67
C LYS A 531 37.36 -9.41 42.23
N ALA A 532 36.43 -9.76 41.33
CA ALA A 532 36.43 -9.28 39.96
C ALA A 532 35.93 -7.83 39.83
N GLY A 533 35.32 -7.27 40.87
CA GLY A 533 34.65 -5.96 40.83
C GLY A 533 33.30 -6.02 40.11
N CYS A 534 32.62 -7.16 40.20
CA CYS A 534 31.36 -7.43 39.51
C CYS A 534 30.22 -7.69 40.49
N GLU A 535 29.06 -7.10 40.20
CA GLU A 535 27.78 -7.40 40.82
C GLU A 535 27.03 -8.42 39.96
N THR A 536 26.40 -9.41 40.61
CA THR A 536 25.61 -10.45 39.93
C THR A 536 24.18 -10.48 40.45
N VAL A 537 23.19 -10.29 39.60
CA VAL A 537 21.76 -10.28 39.96
C VAL A 537 20.99 -11.27 39.10
N ARG A 538 20.17 -12.12 39.72
CA ARG A 538 19.30 -13.06 39.01
C ARG A 538 17.83 -12.76 39.27
N ILE A 539 17.04 -12.71 38.20
CA ILE A 539 15.57 -12.67 38.24
C ILE A 539 15.06 -13.69 37.22
N ASP A 540 14.21 -14.62 37.67
CA ASP A 540 13.71 -15.74 36.86
C ASP A 540 14.83 -16.53 36.16
N GLU A 541 14.85 -16.53 34.82
CA GLU A 541 15.90 -17.14 34.00
C GLU A 541 17.11 -16.21 33.76
N TRP A 542 16.99 -14.91 34.00
CA TRP A 542 17.97 -13.91 33.58
C TRP A 542 19.04 -13.68 34.65
N LEU A 543 20.31 -13.79 34.25
CA LEU A 543 21.47 -13.36 35.02
C LEU A 543 22.02 -12.07 34.43
N ARG A 544 22.03 -11.00 35.23
CA ARG A 544 22.78 -9.78 34.97
C ARG A 544 24.12 -9.85 35.70
N VAL A 545 25.20 -9.61 34.97
CA VAL A 545 26.54 -9.42 35.51
C VAL A 545 27.00 -8.02 35.12
N GLN A 546 27.34 -7.21 36.10
CA GLN A 546 27.80 -5.84 35.88
C GLN A 546 29.13 -5.62 36.59
N CYS A 547 30.17 -5.35 35.82
CA CYS A 547 31.49 -5.05 36.37
C CYS A 547 31.80 -3.57 36.19
N ARG A 548 32.38 -2.94 37.22
CA ARG A 548 32.73 -1.51 37.23
C ARG A 548 34.23 -1.33 37.43
N GLY A 549 34.83 -0.40 36.70
CA GLY A 549 36.24 -0.01 36.88
C GLY A 549 36.89 0.58 35.63
N PRO A 550 37.99 1.35 35.78
CA PRO A 550 38.64 2.09 34.69
C PRO A 550 39.25 1.21 33.57
N ASP A 551 39.41 -0.08 33.86
CA ASP A 551 40.08 -1.04 33.00
C ASP A 551 39.13 -2.03 32.33
N VAL A 552 37.80 -1.90 32.49
CA VAL A 552 36.85 -2.74 31.74
C VAL A 552 36.97 -2.45 30.23
N ARG A 553 36.84 -3.50 29.41
CA ARG A 553 37.02 -3.38 27.96
C ARG A 553 35.94 -4.08 27.15
N HIS A 554 35.75 -5.38 27.38
CA HIS A 554 34.90 -6.19 26.51
C HIS A 554 34.36 -7.42 27.25
N VAL A 555 33.25 -7.96 26.74
CA VAL A 555 32.69 -9.25 27.15
C VAL A 555 32.47 -10.09 25.89
N SER A 556 33.13 -11.25 25.84
CA SER A 556 32.94 -12.24 24.78
C SER A 556 32.09 -13.39 25.31
N VAL A 557 31.01 -13.73 24.62
CA VAL A 557 30.13 -14.84 25.01
C VAL A 557 30.62 -16.10 24.31
N VAL A 558 31.07 -17.08 25.07
CA VAL A 558 31.60 -18.36 24.55
C VAL A 558 30.47 -19.37 24.36
N LYS A 559 29.50 -19.38 25.28
CA LYS A 559 28.35 -20.28 25.25
C LYS A 559 27.14 -19.61 25.86
N SER A 560 26.02 -19.59 25.15
CA SER A 560 24.73 -19.11 25.67
C SER A 560 23.57 -19.68 24.85
N SER A 561 22.35 -19.32 25.24
CA SER A 561 21.12 -19.58 24.50
C SER A 561 20.95 -18.73 23.24
N GLY A 562 21.86 -17.80 22.97
CA GLY A 562 21.85 -16.91 21.80
C GLY A 562 21.12 -15.58 22.00
N ASP A 563 20.22 -15.47 22.98
CA ASP A 563 19.52 -14.23 23.34
C ASP A 563 20.19 -13.52 24.52
N THR A 564 21.50 -13.29 24.36
CA THR A 564 22.35 -12.57 25.32
C THR A 564 22.55 -11.12 24.89
N MET A 565 22.51 -10.20 25.85
CA MET A 565 22.85 -8.80 25.63
C MET A 565 24.19 -8.48 26.31
N VAL A 566 25.09 -7.87 25.55
CA VAL A 566 26.38 -7.39 26.03
C VAL A 566 26.53 -5.91 25.70
N ASN A 567 27.04 -5.16 26.67
CA ASN A 567 27.42 -3.76 26.51
C ASN A 567 28.74 -3.56 27.25
N ALA A 568 29.70 -2.86 26.66
CA ALA A 568 30.94 -2.51 27.33
C ALA A 568 31.39 -1.11 26.96
N ASN A 569 31.78 -0.33 27.97
CA ASN A 569 32.40 0.97 27.81
C ASN A 569 33.65 1.07 28.71
N ARG A 570 34.24 2.27 28.84
CA ARG A 570 35.47 2.47 29.63
C ARG A 570 35.25 2.44 31.15
N GLU A 571 34.01 2.50 31.61
CA GLU A 571 33.63 2.61 33.02
C GLU A 571 32.94 1.33 33.53
N THR A 572 32.17 0.66 32.67
CA THR A 572 31.43 -0.56 32.99
C THR A 572 31.32 -1.53 31.83
N MET A 573 31.15 -2.81 32.16
CA MET A 573 30.64 -3.82 31.24
C MET A 573 29.41 -4.50 31.87
N THR A 574 28.41 -4.76 31.04
CA THR A 574 27.18 -5.42 31.44
C THR A 574 26.91 -6.60 30.51
N LEU A 575 26.59 -7.75 31.11
CA LEU A 575 26.16 -8.98 30.46
C LEU A 575 24.79 -9.36 31.02
N VAL A 576 23.80 -9.56 30.16
CA VAL A 576 22.46 -10.04 30.53
C VAL A 576 22.16 -11.26 29.68
N ALA A 577 22.06 -12.43 30.30
CA ALA A 577 21.85 -13.69 29.59
C ALA A 577 20.84 -14.58 30.34
N PRO A 578 20.01 -15.36 29.63
CA PRO A 578 19.16 -16.33 30.28
C PRO A 578 19.91 -17.64 30.52
N LEU A 579 19.68 -18.25 31.68
CA LEU A 579 20.31 -19.50 32.13
C LEU A 579 19.48 -20.74 31.78
N VAL A 580 18.78 -20.71 30.64
CA VAL A 580 18.11 -21.89 30.06
C VAL A 580 19.12 -22.90 29.51
N THR A 581 20.29 -22.41 29.11
CA THR A 581 21.48 -23.22 28.83
C THR A 581 22.64 -22.71 29.67
N PRO A 582 23.63 -23.54 30.01
CA PRO A 582 24.84 -23.07 30.68
C PRO A 582 25.49 -21.90 29.92
N LEU A 583 25.75 -20.81 30.64
CA LEU A 583 26.41 -19.61 30.17
C LEU A 583 27.91 -19.73 30.43
N GLU A 584 28.71 -19.44 29.41
CA GLU A 584 30.14 -19.22 29.54
C GLU A 584 30.51 -17.92 28.83
N ALA A 585 31.22 -17.02 29.53
CA ALA A 585 31.65 -15.74 28.98
C ALA A 585 33.05 -15.38 29.46
N GLU A 586 33.82 -14.69 28.63
CA GLU A 586 35.11 -14.11 28.96
C GLU A 586 34.96 -12.60 29.17
N LEU A 587 35.27 -12.16 30.39
CA LEU A 587 35.25 -10.75 30.76
C LEU A 587 36.68 -10.24 30.70
N VAL A 588 36.90 -9.20 29.89
CA VAL A 588 38.24 -8.69 29.55
C VAL A 588 38.45 -7.30 30.13
N TRP A 589 39.51 -7.18 30.92
CA TRP A 589 40.06 -5.91 31.38
C TRP A 589 41.42 -5.64 30.71
N ALA A 590 41.91 -4.41 30.84
CA ALA A 590 43.16 -3.94 30.21
C ALA A 590 44.39 -4.83 30.46
N GLY A 591 44.48 -5.52 31.60
CA GLY A 591 45.60 -6.39 31.95
C GLY A 591 45.22 -7.80 32.43
N ARG A 592 43.94 -8.13 32.47
CA ARG A 592 43.47 -9.45 32.93
C ARG A 592 42.18 -9.87 32.22
N THR A 593 42.01 -11.17 32.08
CA THR A 593 40.77 -11.82 31.62
C THR A 593 40.29 -12.80 32.69
N GLN A 594 38.99 -12.88 32.90
CA GLN A 594 38.38 -13.92 33.73
C GLN A 594 37.21 -14.55 33.00
N ARG A 595 37.08 -15.87 33.15
CA ARG A 595 35.95 -16.63 32.62
C ARG A 595 34.86 -16.73 33.67
N LEU A 596 33.64 -16.40 33.29
CA LEU A 596 32.43 -16.70 34.02
C LEU A 596 31.83 -17.98 33.47
N ALA A 597 31.55 -18.94 34.35
CA ALA A 597 30.68 -20.07 34.06
C ALA A 597 29.45 -19.98 34.97
N ALA A 598 28.25 -20.08 34.41
CA ALA A 598 26.99 -20.00 35.16
C ALA A 598 25.95 -20.98 34.60
N ALA A 599 25.25 -21.69 35.48
CA ALA A 599 24.15 -22.58 35.11
C ALA A 599 23.10 -22.62 36.23
N LEU A 600 21.90 -23.13 35.91
CA LEU A 600 20.90 -23.47 36.92
C LEU A 600 20.97 -24.95 37.24
N VAL A 601 21.30 -25.28 38.49
CA VAL A 601 21.29 -26.65 39.01
C VAL A 601 20.17 -26.75 40.05
N ASN A 602 19.15 -27.57 39.75
CA ASN A 602 17.94 -27.68 40.57
C ASN A 602 17.27 -26.33 40.89
N GLY A 603 17.25 -25.42 39.91
CA GLY A 603 16.66 -24.08 40.03
C GLY A 603 17.50 -23.07 40.83
N LYS A 604 18.66 -23.46 41.35
CA LYS A 604 19.61 -22.56 42.03
C LYS A 604 20.73 -22.16 41.09
N LEU A 605 21.22 -20.93 41.26
CA LEU A 605 22.36 -20.41 40.51
C LEU A 605 23.64 -21.11 40.99
N ASP A 606 24.29 -21.83 40.07
CA ASP A 606 25.65 -22.31 40.22
C ASP A 606 26.53 -21.52 39.27
N ALA A 607 27.33 -20.59 39.80
CA ALA A 607 28.16 -19.72 39.00
C ALA A 607 29.50 -19.45 39.68
N THR A 608 30.56 -19.30 38.89
CA THR A 608 31.92 -19.05 39.38
C THR A 608 32.73 -18.24 38.38
N PHE A 609 33.54 -17.32 38.89
CA PHE A 609 34.61 -16.66 38.14
C PHE A 609 35.92 -17.43 38.29
N SER A 610 36.60 -17.67 37.17
CA SER A 610 37.95 -18.22 37.17
C SER A 610 38.95 -17.26 37.85
N PRO A 611 40.11 -17.75 38.32
CA PRO A 611 41.23 -16.88 38.65
C PRO A 611 41.60 -15.95 37.48
N PRO A 612 42.11 -14.73 37.75
CA PRO A 612 42.55 -13.80 36.71
C PRO A 612 43.72 -14.37 35.92
N ALA A 613 43.59 -14.39 34.59
CA ALA A 613 44.65 -14.72 33.65
C ALA A 613 45.12 -13.44 32.92
N PRO A 614 46.38 -13.35 32.48
CA PRO A 614 46.84 -12.23 31.66
C PRO A 614 46.05 -12.17 30.33
N THR A 615 45.70 -10.96 29.90
CA THR A 615 44.99 -10.75 28.61
C THR A 615 45.95 -11.03 27.46
N ILE A 616 45.60 -11.99 26.59
CA ILE A 616 46.44 -12.42 25.46
C ILE A 616 45.92 -11.83 24.13
N THR A 617 44.63 -11.50 24.07
CA THR A 617 43.95 -11.04 22.86
C THR A 617 43.94 -9.51 22.76
N PRO A 618 44.19 -8.91 21.58
CA PRO A 618 44.03 -7.47 21.37
C PRO A 618 42.63 -7.02 21.76
N VAL A 619 42.56 -5.93 22.52
CA VAL A 619 41.31 -5.35 22.97
C VAL A 619 40.73 -4.48 21.86
N GLU A 620 39.57 -4.84 21.33
CA GLU A 620 38.84 -3.97 20.40
C GLU A 620 38.38 -2.68 21.12
N PRO A 621 38.43 -1.52 20.45
CA PRO A 621 37.90 -0.28 21.00
C PRO A 621 36.39 -0.38 21.24
N VAL A 622 35.89 0.36 22.24
CA VAL A 622 34.46 0.50 22.54
C VAL A 622 33.69 0.84 21.25
N GLY A 623 32.67 0.06 20.92
CA GLY A 623 31.88 0.23 19.70
C GLY A 623 31.14 1.56 19.66
N GLU A 624 30.89 2.08 18.46
CA GLU A 624 30.14 3.34 18.27
C GLU A 624 28.73 3.25 18.89
N ASN A 625 28.12 2.07 18.84
CA ASN A 625 26.80 1.80 19.40
C ASN A 625 26.79 1.81 20.94
N ASP A 626 27.86 1.32 21.60
CA ASP A 626 28.02 1.39 23.06
C ASP A 626 28.06 2.84 23.53
N ALA A 627 28.81 3.70 22.83
CA ALA A 627 28.91 5.12 23.13
C ALA A 627 27.56 5.84 22.97
N LYS A 628 26.78 5.50 21.94
CA LYS A 628 25.43 6.04 21.71
C LYS A 628 24.44 5.62 22.80
N LEU A 629 24.43 4.35 23.21
CA LEU A 629 23.56 3.89 24.30
C LEU A 629 23.89 4.59 25.62
N CYS A 630 25.18 4.74 25.92
CA CYS A 630 25.66 5.48 27.07
C CYS A 630 25.21 6.95 27.04
N ALA A 631 25.37 7.63 25.90
CA ALA A 631 24.92 9.01 25.73
C ALA A 631 23.39 9.15 25.92
N CYS A 632 22.60 8.23 25.35
CA CYS A 632 21.15 8.25 25.52
C CYS A 632 20.74 7.97 26.96
N ASN A 633 21.38 7.05 27.66
CA ASN A 633 21.07 6.80 29.07
C ASN A 633 21.32 8.02 29.95
N ARG A 634 22.45 8.73 29.73
CA ARG A 634 22.75 9.98 30.45
C ARG A 634 21.70 11.05 30.18
N LEU A 635 21.21 11.15 28.94
CA LEU A 635 20.17 12.10 28.56
C LEU A 635 18.83 11.81 29.24
N ILE A 636 18.39 10.54 29.25
CA ILE A 636 17.06 10.15 29.75
C ILE A 636 17.02 10.11 31.28
N TYR A 637 18.05 9.56 31.92
CA TYR A 637 18.06 9.34 33.37
C TYR A 637 18.90 10.37 34.15
N GLY A 638 19.56 11.30 33.47
CA GLY A 638 20.38 12.34 34.10
C GLY A 638 21.60 11.79 34.86
N THR A 639 22.06 10.58 34.55
CA THR A 639 23.18 9.95 35.23
C THR A 639 24.51 10.60 34.83
N LYS A 640 25.45 10.72 35.77
CA LYS A 640 26.80 11.25 35.50
C LYS A 640 27.69 10.26 34.76
N ASP A 641 27.46 8.96 35.00
CA ASP A 641 28.18 7.85 34.41
C ASP A 641 27.21 6.92 33.65
N CYS A 642 27.76 5.89 33.01
CA CYS A 642 26.98 4.86 32.31
C CYS A 642 26.89 3.55 33.11
N GLY A 643 27.05 3.62 34.43
CA GLY A 643 27.14 2.48 35.31
C GLY A 643 25.90 1.62 35.41
N ASP A 644 24.73 2.08 34.95
CA ASP A 644 23.45 1.33 34.98
C ASP A 644 22.97 0.93 33.57
N VAL A 645 23.75 1.19 32.53
CA VAL A 645 23.37 0.89 31.14
C VAL A 645 23.42 -0.60 30.87
N TYR A 646 22.34 -1.14 30.30
CA TYR A 646 22.30 -2.44 29.66
C TYR A 646 21.41 -2.38 28.42
N GLY A 647 21.67 -3.29 27.50
CA GLY A 647 20.93 -3.41 26.25
C GLY A 647 21.82 -3.99 25.15
N SER A 648 21.17 -4.52 24.11
CA SER A 648 21.80 -4.98 22.89
C SER A 648 22.44 -3.82 22.14
N THR A 649 23.70 -3.99 21.72
CA THR A 649 24.42 -3.06 20.85
C THR A 649 24.28 -3.42 19.37
N LYS A 650 23.45 -4.42 19.06
CA LYS A 650 23.28 -4.90 17.69
C LYS A 650 22.69 -3.78 16.78
N PRO A 651 23.08 -3.73 15.49
CA PRO A 651 22.76 -2.59 14.62
C PRO A 651 21.27 -2.39 14.34
N GLU A 652 20.42 -3.40 14.52
CA GLU A 652 19.03 -3.38 14.05
C GLU A 652 18.18 -2.34 14.80
N CYS A 653 18.43 -2.14 16.09
CA CYS A 653 17.81 -1.05 16.87
C CYS A 653 18.30 0.34 16.42
N PHE A 654 19.53 0.46 15.90
CA PHE A 654 20.10 1.74 15.45
C PHE A 654 19.68 2.07 14.01
N ALA A 655 19.47 1.04 13.18
CA ALA A 655 19.05 1.18 11.78
C ALA A 655 17.54 1.39 11.62
N SER A 656 16.72 0.77 12.47
CA SER A 656 15.25 0.89 12.42
C SER A 656 14.76 2.30 12.77
N LEU A 657 15.43 2.98 13.69
CA LEU A 657 15.06 4.33 14.15
C LEU A 657 15.38 5.44 13.14
N ALA A 658 16.34 5.22 12.25
CA ALA A 658 16.60 6.13 11.13
C ALA A 658 15.48 6.09 10.07
N ARG A 659 14.72 4.98 9.98
CA ARG A 659 13.65 4.78 9.01
C ARG A 659 12.29 5.34 9.46
N LEU A 660 12.07 5.48 10.77
CA LEU A 660 10.76 5.87 11.34
C LEU A 660 10.62 7.37 11.62
N ASN A 661 11.65 8.19 11.38
CA ASN A 661 11.65 9.65 11.63
C ASN A 661 11.24 10.08 13.07
N THR A 662 11.25 9.15 14.04
CA THR A 662 10.86 9.32 15.45
C THR A 662 12.04 9.16 16.42
N ALA A 663 13.28 9.32 15.96
CA ALA A 663 14.50 9.01 16.72
C ALA A 663 14.65 9.86 18.02
N SER A 664 14.05 9.39 19.12
CA SER A 664 14.36 9.83 20.50
C SER A 664 15.23 8.79 21.20
N CYS A 665 16.03 9.25 22.17
CA CYS A 665 16.84 8.36 23.00
C CYS A 665 16.01 7.36 23.83
N GLU A 666 14.73 7.66 24.10
CA GLU A 666 13.82 6.73 24.79
C GLU A 666 13.56 5.49 23.94
N SER A 667 13.23 5.68 22.66
CA SER A 667 12.94 4.59 21.72
C SER A 667 14.16 3.70 21.49
N LEU A 668 15.37 4.29 21.41
CA LEU A 668 16.61 3.52 21.28
C LEU A 668 16.90 2.67 22.52
N LEU A 669 16.80 3.25 23.72
CA LEU A 669 17.00 2.51 24.96
C LEU A 669 15.96 1.40 25.12
N ALA A 670 14.69 1.70 24.83
CA ALA A 670 13.62 0.72 24.89
C ALA A 670 13.85 -0.46 23.94
N CYS A 671 14.29 -0.20 22.69
CA CYS A 671 14.62 -1.27 21.74
C CYS A 671 15.82 -2.09 22.20
N ALA A 672 16.90 -1.43 22.60
CA ALA A 672 18.11 -2.11 23.06
C ALA A 672 17.85 -2.97 24.30
N GLN A 673 16.93 -2.56 25.18
CA GLN A 673 16.57 -3.28 26.40
C GLN A 673 15.53 -4.38 26.19
N GLY A 674 15.00 -4.54 24.97
CA GLY A 674 14.00 -5.55 24.64
C GLY A 674 12.60 -5.22 25.16
N PHE A 675 12.23 -3.94 25.16
CA PHE A 675 10.90 -3.50 25.58
C PHE A 675 9.84 -3.84 24.51
N PRO A 676 8.71 -4.47 24.86
CA PRO A 676 7.69 -4.88 23.88
C PRO A 676 7.13 -3.77 22.98
N GLY A 677 7.13 -2.53 23.47
CA GLY A 677 6.67 -1.37 22.69
C GLY A 677 7.70 -0.78 21.71
N ALA A 678 8.92 -1.31 21.65
CA ALA A 678 10.01 -0.77 20.84
C ALA A 678 10.78 -1.90 20.14
N LEU A 679 10.24 -2.38 19.01
CA LEU A 679 10.79 -3.53 18.29
C LEU A 679 11.95 -3.16 17.37
N ALA A 680 12.90 -4.09 17.19
CA ALA A 680 13.97 -3.97 16.22
C ALA A 680 13.46 -4.13 14.77
N GLY A 681 14.04 -3.37 13.83
CA GLY A 681 13.70 -3.49 12.41
C GLY A 681 14.51 -4.60 11.75
N CYS A 682 13.96 -5.81 11.70
CA CYS A 682 14.65 -6.97 11.15
C CYS A 682 14.69 -6.98 9.62
N ALA A 683 15.70 -7.65 9.06
CA ALA A 683 15.76 -8.00 7.64
C ALA A 683 14.70 -9.06 7.29
N GLU A 684 14.35 -9.21 6.00
CA GLU A 684 13.28 -10.12 5.53
C GLU A 684 13.49 -11.60 5.95
N GLU A 685 14.74 -12.04 6.08
CA GLU A 685 15.14 -13.41 6.47
C GLU A 685 15.17 -13.61 8.00
N SER A 686 14.82 -12.59 8.77
CA SER A 686 14.92 -12.56 10.23
C SER A 686 13.64 -12.04 10.87
N THR A 687 13.45 -12.38 12.13
CA THR A 687 12.30 -11.96 12.91
C THR A 687 12.70 -11.52 14.30
N VAL A 688 11.87 -10.68 14.92
CA VAL A 688 11.96 -10.41 16.34
C VAL A 688 11.58 -11.68 17.10
N ALA A 689 12.49 -12.18 17.92
CA ALA A 689 12.26 -13.34 18.80
C ALA A 689 13.08 -13.20 20.09
N GLY A 690 13.10 -14.23 20.92
CA GLY A 690 13.85 -14.22 22.18
C GLY A 690 13.12 -13.47 23.29
N GLY A 691 13.61 -13.62 24.53
CA GLY A 691 13.17 -12.75 25.62
C GLY A 691 13.65 -11.30 25.48
N THR A 692 14.68 -11.08 24.65
CA THR A 692 15.31 -9.79 24.34
C THR A 692 14.63 -9.00 23.21
N LEU A 693 13.67 -9.59 22.49
CA LEU A 693 13.02 -8.97 21.33
C LEU A 693 14.02 -8.40 20.31
N GLN A 694 15.08 -9.16 20.04
CA GLN A 694 16.07 -8.83 19.02
C GLN A 694 15.80 -9.64 17.74
N CYS A 695 16.47 -9.28 16.66
CA CYS A 695 16.35 -10.01 15.39
C CYS A 695 17.13 -11.33 15.43
N PHE A 696 16.46 -12.41 15.02
CA PHE A 696 17.01 -13.75 14.85
C PHE A 696 16.65 -14.29 13.46
N PRO A 697 17.57 -14.97 12.75
CA PRO A 697 17.26 -15.60 11.48
C PRO A 697 16.13 -16.63 11.61
N LEU A 698 15.25 -16.69 10.63
CA LEU A 698 14.22 -17.71 10.52
C LEU A 698 14.84 -19.07 10.14
N CYS A 699 14.20 -20.17 10.54
CA CYS A 699 14.59 -21.51 10.13
C CYS A 699 13.40 -22.46 9.97
N GLY A 700 13.64 -23.56 9.27
CA GLY A 700 12.67 -24.64 9.05
C GLY A 700 13.30 -25.78 8.25
N ASP A 701 12.48 -26.74 7.82
CA ASP A 701 12.95 -27.92 7.07
C ASP A 701 13.69 -27.54 5.78
N ASP A 702 13.26 -26.45 5.13
CA ASP A 702 13.83 -25.94 3.88
C ASP A 702 14.90 -24.83 4.09
N ILE A 703 15.08 -24.34 5.32
CA ILE A 703 15.98 -23.21 5.66
C ILE A 703 16.80 -23.58 6.91
N PRO A 704 17.98 -24.21 6.76
CA PRO A 704 18.81 -24.59 7.89
C PRO A 704 19.52 -23.37 8.51
N CYS A 705 19.80 -23.45 9.81
CA CYS A 705 20.55 -22.41 10.51
C CYS A 705 22.01 -22.39 10.06
N ALA A 706 22.50 -21.20 9.67
CA ALA A 706 23.91 -20.99 9.37
C ALA A 706 24.81 -21.18 10.62
N ALA A 707 24.29 -20.81 11.80
CA ALA A 707 24.90 -21.05 13.09
C ALA A 707 23.83 -21.29 14.15
N GLY A 708 24.15 -22.10 15.17
CA GLY A 708 23.22 -22.48 16.23
C GLY A 708 22.26 -23.60 15.85
N ALA A 709 21.17 -23.73 16.61
CA ALA A 709 20.11 -24.70 16.41
C ALA A 709 18.81 -24.01 16.00
N CYS A 710 18.02 -24.69 15.17
CA CYS A 710 16.66 -24.25 14.86
C CYS A 710 15.76 -24.56 16.06
N VAL A 711 15.24 -23.52 16.71
CA VAL A 711 14.41 -23.64 17.91
C VAL A 711 13.01 -23.17 17.58
N ALA A 712 12.02 -23.99 17.95
CA ALA A 712 10.61 -23.62 17.87
C ALA A 712 10.35 -22.42 18.80
N TRP A 713 9.97 -21.29 18.21
CA TRP A 713 9.69 -20.06 18.91
C TRP A 713 8.34 -19.53 18.45
N PRO A 714 7.26 -19.74 19.23
CA PRO A 714 5.91 -19.49 18.77
C PRO A 714 5.80 -18.10 18.19
N PRO A 715 5.25 -18.01 16.98
CA PRO A 715 4.61 -19.07 16.17
C PRO A 715 5.48 -19.57 15.00
N THR A 716 6.78 -19.29 14.99
CA THR A 716 7.74 -19.69 13.96
C THR A 716 8.87 -20.55 14.55
N SER A 717 9.96 -20.76 13.81
CA SER A 717 11.23 -21.25 14.35
C SER A 717 12.36 -20.29 13.96
N VAL A 718 13.31 -20.12 14.87
CA VAL A 718 14.45 -19.21 14.68
C VAL A 718 15.77 -19.89 15.04
N CYS A 719 16.85 -19.40 14.45
CA CYS A 719 18.20 -19.83 14.76
C CYS A 719 18.67 -19.21 16.07
N LEU A 720 18.89 -20.06 17.08
CA LEU A 720 19.42 -19.69 18.39
C LEU A 720 20.71 -20.43 18.69
N GLY A 721 21.64 -19.77 19.37
CA GLY A 721 22.86 -20.41 19.90
C GLY A 721 24.05 -20.46 18.94
N GLY A 722 24.24 -19.44 18.10
CA GLY A 722 25.46 -19.29 17.30
C GLY A 722 25.84 -17.83 17.11
N GLN A 723 26.81 -17.36 17.89
CA GLN A 723 27.79 -16.34 17.52
C GLN A 723 29.12 -16.72 18.14
#